data_AF-A0A356F686-F1
#
_entry.id   AF-A0A356F686-F1
#
_cell.length_a   1.000
_cell.length_b   1.000
_cell.length_c   1.000
_cell.angle_alpha   90.00
_cell.angle_beta   90.00
_cell.angle_gamma   90.00
#
_symmetry.space_group_name_H-M   'P 1'
#
loop_
_entity.id
_entity.type
_entity.pdbx_description
1 polymer ?
#
loop_
_entity_poly.entity_id
_entity_poly.type
_entity_poly.pdbx_seq_one_letter_code
_entity_poly.pdbx_strand_id
1 'polypeptide(L)'
;MADVLLENTNVFEPKKEYSVAELRKKFEDREQALRKEYAENAASYTRIKSAYDGYAHAKDKASFDYDEKDLNSYKNDIIAQQRKFTEQLTKNSAEAELLNKYEGSFAALYQIKQQNEQGADGTACSFKEIEQNKPAGIITQEQYYEMNANPKGEVKQLALEVALPSGEKFDLTMPPYDKPGADSKEVKAQISFDDKALQELNAQKMAHIMEFCESHGLSTFQMDIPYAYDGNIDAAEKIKSLMEEVKAQRAAEENKANNQEFAESEAHKKELSKSAPQNVTEEMREDISYGLPPEDKIFTAETAGETEENNQQNERAAAAPQEQAQQVPQPQPKAKAKKAKKTQDDAEAGLEKFLEGGLRKDRGLSYFKSHTGWFGTGWTKYVVYDKADKDNRKKDGLKDKNGDPKFTYNFKLFVKQENGKFRFAYRTPGNKKLDDQIVNGLAGQFKDLGITHVRFPDGLQDAEKKLWRIALAENGIVPVGMGLDKAKAEGMLKAAKEKLTAEAFRKYRYKLAIQMEKDNIKKGKIVSPSEQDYIDSIKNSQKYLAFTEAYDGKLKGMLRDRLDAADINHEDGAVDKTAAYMAMRRLFDTYQEVVDHADILNSKNLSSDEKAKIKQAGLTGPVSDFTTEQMGQLYEIMLVKSKTDAKKEIDEALLAARDVNNQTSKGAKRADNVIIKEVFDGARNRFEKVNEMLTPLGVDEISFP
;
A
#
# COMPACT_ATOMS: atom_id res chain seq x y z
N MET A 1 10.97 -46.27 -5.56
CA MET A 1 10.92 -44.82 -5.27
C MET A 1 9.52 -44.55 -4.77
N ALA A 2 9.34 -44.23 -3.49
CA ALA A 2 8.07 -43.75 -2.99
C ALA A 2 8.05 -42.23 -3.21
N ASP A 3 7.68 -41.82 -4.42
CA ASP A 3 7.45 -40.41 -4.71
C ASP A 3 6.18 -39.98 -3.98
N VAL A 4 6.31 -39.28 -2.85
CA VAL A 4 5.20 -38.49 -2.32
C VAL A 4 5.12 -37.21 -3.16
N LEU A 5 4.60 -37.36 -4.38
CA LEU A 5 4.26 -36.25 -5.26
C LEU A 5 2.98 -35.59 -4.75
N LEU A 6 3.14 -34.50 -4.00
CA LEU A 6 2.05 -33.59 -3.69
C LEU A 6 2.00 -32.56 -4.82
N GLU A 7 1.22 -32.86 -5.86
CA GLU A 7 1.10 -32.03 -7.06
C GLU A 7 0.36 -30.71 -6.77
N ASN A 8 1.05 -29.58 -6.93
CA ASN A 8 0.50 -28.25 -7.14
C ASN A 8 1.46 -27.46 -8.04
N THR A 9 0.95 -26.59 -8.92
CA THR A 9 1.65 -26.11 -10.13
C THR A 9 2.36 -24.74 -10.00
N ASN A 10 2.79 -24.33 -8.80
CA ASN A 10 3.42 -23.00 -8.63
C ASN A 10 4.94 -23.10 -8.46
N VAL A 11 5.65 -22.42 -9.35
CA VAL A 11 7.10 -22.24 -9.34
C VAL A 11 7.48 -21.15 -8.32
N PHE A 12 8.43 -21.43 -7.43
CA PHE A 12 9.02 -20.38 -6.59
C PHE A 12 9.91 -19.48 -7.45
N GLU A 13 9.43 -18.28 -7.78
CA GLU A 13 10.22 -17.26 -8.46
C GLU A 13 10.80 -16.27 -7.44
N PRO A 14 12.14 -16.08 -7.40
CA PRO A 14 12.75 -15.02 -6.61
C PRO A 14 12.17 -13.66 -7.00
N LYS A 15 11.96 -12.77 -6.03
CA LYS A 15 11.50 -11.41 -6.34
C LYS A 15 12.54 -10.73 -7.24
N LYS A 16 12.10 -9.77 -8.06
CA LYS A 16 12.96 -9.04 -9.02
C LYS A 16 14.27 -8.51 -8.40
N GLU A 17 14.22 -8.03 -7.17
CA GLU A 17 15.38 -7.51 -6.41
C GLU A 17 16.42 -8.58 -6.02
N TYR A 18 16.04 -9.86 -6.07
CA TYR A 18 16.92 -11.02 -5.89
C TYR A 18 17.26 -11.70 -7.22
N SER A 19 16.95 -11.09 -8.37
CA SER A 19 17.40 -11.61 -9.66
C SER A 19 18.93 -11.62 -9.73
N VAL A 20 19.51 -12.55 -10.50
CA VAL A 20 20.97 -12.73 -10.62
C VAL A 20 21.68 -11.41 -10.96
N ALA A 21 21.10 -10.62 -11.88
CA ALA A 21 21.67 -9.34 -12.29
C ALA A 21 21.67 -8.31 -11.14
N GLU A 22 20.57 -8.22 -10.40
CA GLU A 22 20.46 -7.32 -9.24
C GLU A 22 21.36 -7.78 -8.08
N LEU A 23 21.49 -9.08 -7.84
CA LEU A 23 22.39 -9.62 -6.82
C LEU A 23 23.86 -9.40 -7.16
N ARG A 24 24.26 -9.57 -8.42
CA ARG A 24 25.62 -9.24 -8.88
C ARG A 24 25.94 -7.79 -8.60
N LYS A 25 25.04 -6.90 -9.02
CA LYS A 25 25.17 -5.45 -8.77
C LYS A 25 25.23 -5.14 -7.27
N LYS A 26 24.36 -5.77 -6.46
CA LYS A 26 24.33 -5.58 -5.00
C LYS A 26 25.64 -6.01 -4.33
N PHE A 27 26.22 -7.14 -4.74
CA PHE A 27 27.50 -7.61 -4.21
C PHE A 27 28.66 -6.72 -4.66
N GLU A 28 28.65 -6.23 -5.90
CA GLU A 28 29.64 -5.28 -6.40
C GLU A 28 29.58 -3.94 -5.68
N ASP A 29 28.38 -3.34 -5.55
CA ASP A 29 28.15 -2.08 -4.84
C ASP A 29 28.59 -2.20 -3.36
N ARG A 30 28.27 -3.34 -2.72
CA ARG A 30 28.67 -3.62 -1.34
C ARG A 30 30.19 -3.79 -1.21
N GLU A 31 30.83 -4.46 -2.15
CA GLU A 31 32.29 -4.60 -2.16
C GLU A 31 32.99 -3.25 -2.31
N GLN A 32 32.50 -2.40 -3.22
CA GLN A 32 33.03 -1.05 -3.43
C GLN A 32 32.86 -0.18 -2.18
N ALA A 33 31.68 -0.23 -1.54
CA ALA A 33 31.42 0.48 -0.28
C ALA A 33 32.36 0.01 0.85
N LEU A 34 32.52 -1.30 1.06
CA LEU A 34 33.41 -1.85 2.08
C LEU A 34 34.89 -1.53 1.81
N ARG A 35 35.32 -1.56 0.55
CA ARG A 35 36.70 -1.16 0.17
C ARG A 35 36.94 0.32 0.46
N LYS A 36 35.95 1.18 0.24
CA LYS A 36 36.03 2.61 0.56
C LYS A 36 36.13 2.83 2.08
N GLU A 37 35.25 2.21 2.86
CA GLU A 37 35.27 2.29 4.33
C GLU A 37 36.58 1.76 4.92
N TYR A 38 37.10 0.65 4.38
CA TYR A 38 38.41 0.13 4.76
C TYR A 38 39.53 1.12 4.46
N ALA A 39 39.53 1.77 3.29
CA ALA A 39 40.53 2.77 2.93
C ALA A 39 40.48 4.01 3.84
N GLU A 40 39.28 4.47 4.20
CA GLU A 40 39.08 5.57 5.15
C GLU A 40 39.57 5.19 6.55
N ASN A 41 39.25 3.99 7.02
CA ASN A 41 39.72 3.47 8.29
C ASN A 41 41.26 3.29 8.31
N ALA A 42 41.86 2.83 7.22
CA ALA A 42 43.33 2.73 7.09
C ALA A 42 44.00 4.11 7.10
N ALA A 43 43.37 5.14 6.54
CA ALA A 43 43.84 6.51 6.65
C ALA A 43 43.75 7.02 8.10
N SER A 44 42.67 6.71 8.82
CA SER A 44 42.54 7.03 10.25
C SER A 44 43.60 6.30 11.11
N TYR A 45 43.92 5.04 10.80
CA TYR A 45 45.02 4.32 11.45
C TYR A 45 46.35 5.05 11.29
N THR A 46 46.64 5.54 10.08
CA THR A 46 47.85 6.28 9.77
C THR A 46 47.92 7.60 10.56
N ARG A 47 46.81 8.35 10.62
CA ARG A 47 46.72 9.60 11.40
C ARG A 47 46.96 9.37 12.90
N ILE A 48 46.38 8.30 13.45
CA ILE A 48 46.54 7.96 14.87
C ILE A 48 47.95 7.50 15.18
N LYS A 49 48.59 6.76 14.27
CA LYS A 49 50.01 6.44 14.39
C LYS A 49 50.87 7.71 14.42
N SER A 50 50.62 8.67 13.52
CA SER A 50 51.33 9.95 13.53
C SER A 50 51.05 10.78 14.80
N ALA A 51 49.81 10.77 15.31
CA ALA A 51 49.46 11.43 16.56
C ALA A 51 50.15 10.80 17.77
N TYR A 52 50.26 9.46 17.78
CA TYR A 52 51.01 8.71 18.79
C TYR A 52 52.50 9.04 18.75
N ASP A 53 53.11 9.03 17.56
CA ASP A 53 54.52 9.39 17.38
C ASP A 53 54.78 10.86 17.81
N GLY A 54 53.84 11.77 17.49
CA GLY A 54 53.88 13.18 17.90
C GLY A 54 53.78 13.35 19.42
N TYR A 55 52.86 12.64 20.08
CA TYR A 55 52.69 12.66 21.53
C TYR A 55 53.89 12.01 22.26
N ALA A 56 54.44 10.91 21.73
CA ALA A 56 55.57 10.20 22.31
C ALA A 56 56.87 11.03 22.29
N HIS A 57 57.02 11.91 21.29
CA HIS A 57 58.18 12.78 21.12
C HIS A 57 57.98 14.23 21.62
N ALA A 58 56.80 14.57 22.12
CA ALA A 58 56.52 15.90 22.67
C ALA A 58 57.17 16.10 24.05
N LYS A 59 57.79 17.28 24.24
CA LYS A 59 58.37 17.69 25.53
C LYS A 59 57.33 18.14 26.54
N ASP A 60 56.25 18.75 26.06
CA ASP A 60 55.09 19.14 26.85
C ASP A 60 53.90 18.30 26.41
N LYS A 61 53.49 17.36 27.26
CA LYS A 61 52.36 16.46 26.99
C LYS A 61 51.02 17.09 27.41
N ALA A 62 51.04 18.16 28.20
CA ALA A 62 49.83 18.84 28.68
C ALA A 62 49.19 19.74 27.61
N SER A 63 49.86 19.96 26.48
CA SER A 63 49.34 20.71 25.34
C SER A 63 48.41 19.90 24.42
N PHE A 64 48.24 18.60 24.67
CA PHE A 64 47.36 17.71 23.91
C PHE A 64 46.05 17.49 24.66
N ASP A 65 44.95 17.36 23.92
CA ASP A 65 43.60 17.10 24.43
C ASP A 65 43.30 15.59 24.59
N TYR A 66 44.32 14.75 24.47
CA TYR A 66 44.26 13.28 24.59
C TYR A 66 45.52 12.73 25.27
N ASP A 67 45.39 11.56 25.89
CA ASP A 67 46.52 10.84 26.49
C ASP A 67 46.90 9.54 25.74
N GLU A 68 47.90 8.83 26.25
CA GLU A 68 48.39 7.57 25.67
C GLU A 68 47.32 6.46 25.70
N LYS A 69 46.46 6.46 26.72
CA LYS A 69 45.39 5.47 26.88
C LYS A 69 44.29 5.74 25.86
N ASP A 70 43.93 6.99 25.63
CA ASP A 70 42.95 7.41 24.62
C ASP A 70 43.41 7.01 23.21
N LEU A 71 44.67 7.29 22.87
CA LEU A 71 45.26 6.92 21.59
C LEU A 71 45.32 5.40 21.39
N ASN A 72 45.67 4.63 22.43
CA ASN A 72 45.69 3.17 22.36
C ASN A 72 44.27 2.58 22.25
N SER A 73 43.28 3.15 22.95
CA SER A 73 41.87 2.74 22.82
C SER A 73 41.39 2.94 21.39
N TYR A 74 41.61 4.14 20.84
CA TYR A 74 41.17 4.48 19.49
C TYR A 74 41.89 3.65 18.41
N LYS A 75 43.18 3.36 18.61
CA LYS A 75 43.93 2.41 17.76
C LYS A 75 43.32 1.01 17.78
N ASN A 76 42.96 0.50 18.95
CA ASN A 76 42.35 -0.83 19.09
C ASN A 76 40.96 -0.88 18.44
N ASP A 77 40.17 0.18 18.55
CA ASP A 77 38.86 0.30 17.90
C ASP A 77 39.00 0.29 16.37
N ILE A 78 39.98 1.03 15.83
CA ILE A 78 40.29 1.03 14.40
C ILE A 78 40.69 -0.39 13.94
N ILE A 79 41.59 -1.07 14.66
CA ILE A 79 42.01 -2.45 14.32
C ILE A 79 40.82 -3.42 14.37
N ALA A 80 39.93 -3.28 15.36
CA ALA A 80 38.72 -4.09 15.44
C ALA A 80 37.79 -3.83 14.25
N GLN A 81 37.64 -2.58 13.81
CA GLN A 81 36.90 -2.24 12.60
C GLN A 81 37.55 -2.83 11.33
N GLN A 82 38.87 -2.80 11.19
CA GLN A 82 39.58 -3.43 10.06
C GLN A 82 39.30 -4.92 9.98
N ARG A 83 39.31 -5.62 11.12
CA ARG A 83 38.95 -7.05 11.17
C ARG A 83 37.53 -7.29 10.68
N LYS A 84 36.57 -6.49 11.17
CA LYS A 84 35.16 -6.56 10.73
C LYS A 84 35.01 -6.32 9.22
N PHE A 85 35.69 -5.33 8.65
CA PHE A 85 35.64 -5.07 7.21
C PHE A 85 36.23 -6.23 6.40
N THR A 86 37.36 -6.78 6.82
CA THR A 86 37.98 -7.95 6.17
C THR A 86 37.07 -9.18 6.23
N GLU A 87 36.44 -9.43 7.37
CA GLU A 87 35.46 -10.51 7.53
C GLU A 87 34.25 -10.31 6.60
N GLN A 88 33.72 -9.09 6.52
CA GLN A 88 32.59 -8.76 5.65
C GLN A 88 32.94 -8.85 4.16
N LEU A 89 34.13 -8.39 3.75
CA LEU A 89 34.64 -8.54 2.39
C LEU A 89 34.81 -10.02 2.03
N THR A 90 35.35 -10.82 2.95
CA THR A 90 35.50 -12.27 2.74
C THR A 90 34.14 -12.95 2.58
N LYS A 91 33.15 -12.62 3.44
CA LYS A 91 31.78 -13.14 3.32
C LYS A 91 31.13 -12.72 1.98
N ASN A 92 31.27 -11.45 1.59
CA ASN A 92 30.70 -10.93 0.34
C ASN A 92 31.34 -11.60 -0.88
N SER A 93 32.66 -11.83 -0.85
CA SER A 93 33.37 -12.55 -1.92
C SER A 93 32.93 -14.00 -2.03
N ALA A 94 32.77 -14.70 -0.90
CA ALA A 94 32.29 -16.08 -0.89
C ALA A 94 30.85 -16.20 -1.41
N GLU A 95 29.96 -15.28 -1.01
CA GLU A 95 28.58 -15.22 -1.52
C GLU A 95 28.55 -14.89 -3.03
N ALA A 96 29.42 -14.00 -3.52
CA ALA A 96 29.55 -13.70 -4.95
C ALA A 96 30.10 -14.89 -5.76
N GLU A 97 31.05 -15.65 -5.21
CA GLU A 97 31.52 -16.91 -5.83
C GLU A 97 30.39 -17.93 -5.95
N LEU A 98 29.59 -18.12 -4.89
CA LEU A 98 28.45 -19.02 -4.91
C LEU A 98 27.37 -18.57 -5.90
N LEU A 99 27.10 -17.26 -6.01
CA LEU A 99 26.20 -16.71 -7.03
C LEU A 99 26.70 -17.00 -8.45
N ASN A 100 27.99 -16.89 -8.70
CA ASN A 100 28.56 -17.19 -10.01
C ASN A 100 28.59 -18.69 -10.32
N LYS A 101 28.68 -19.54 -9.29
CA LYS A 101 28.72 -21.00 -9.44
C LYS A 101 27.32 -21.61 -9.58
N TYR A 102 26.31 -21.04 -8.93
CA TYR A 102 24.94 -21.59 -8.85
C TYR A 102 23.87 -20.52 -9.09
N GLU A 103 23.93 -19.81 -10.22
CA GLU A 103 23.15 -18.58 -10.46
C GLU A 103 21.66 -18.66 -10.08
N GLY A 104 20.94 -19.67 -10.59
CA GLY A 104 19.50 -19.80 -10.37
C GLY A 104 19.13 -20.28 -8.95
N SER A 105 19.84 -21.28 -8.43
CA SER A 105 19.60 -21.82 -7.08
C SER A 105 20.01 -20.84 -5.99
N PHE A 106 21.13 -20.13 -6.18
CA PHE A 106 21.63 -19.14 -5.24
C PHE A 106 20.64 -17.99 -5.05
N ALA A 107 20.06 -17.45 -6.12
CA ALA A 107 19.11 -16.35 -6.04
C ALA A 107 17.91 -16.68 -5.13
N ALA A 108 17.36 -17.89 -5.30
CA ALA A 108 16.25 -18.38 -4.49
C ALA A 108 16.63 -18.61 -3.02
N LEU A 109 17.74 -19.31 -2.77
CA LEU A 109 18.21 -19.61 -1.42
C LEU A 109 18.69 -18.36 -0.67
N TYR A 110 19.31 -17.42 -1.38
CA TYR A 110 19.77 -16.15 -0.81
C TYR A 110 18.62 -15.26 -0.35
N GLN A 111 17.49 -15.26 -1.07
CA GLN A 111 16.28 -14.56 -0.61
C GLN A 111 15.82 -15.09 0.76
N ILE A 112 15.74 -16.41 0.90
CA ILE A 112 15.32 -17.08 2.15
C ILE A 112 16.31 -16.77 3.27
N LYS A 113 17.62 -16.90 3.00
CA LYS A 113 18.67 -16.56 3.97
C LYS A 113 18.56 -15.12 4.46
N GLN A 114 18.35 -14.15 3.55
CA GLN A 114 18.31 -12.73 3.93
C GLN A 114 17.08 -12.37 4.76
N GLN A 115 15.94 -13.02 4.51
CA GLN A 115 14.70 -12.81 5.29
C GLN A 115 14.89 -13.24 6.74
N ASN A 116 15.62 -14.34 6.99
CA ASN A 116 15.91 -14.84 8.33
C ASN A 116 17.06 -14.06 9.01
N GLU A 117 18.11 -13.65 8.28
CA GLU A 117 19.18 -12.82 8.85
C GLU A 117 18.69 -11.43 9.32
N GLN A 118 17.51 -10.98 8.86
CA GLN A 118 16.84 -9.75 9.31
C GLN A 118 15.74 -10.00 10.36
N GLY A 119 15.36 -11.26 10.58
CA GLY A 119 14.37 -11.68 11.56
C GLY A 119 14.94 -11.78 12.97
N ALA A 120 14.07 -11.68 13.99
CA ALA A 120 14.43 -11.83 15.40
C ALA A 120 14.04 -13.19 15.97
N ASP A 121 13.66 -14.15 15.13
CA ASP A 121 13.14 -15.46 15.52
C ASP A 121 14.24 -16.42 16.00
N GLY A 122 15.50 -16.16 15.64
CA GLY A 122 16.65 -16.99 16.01
C GLY A 122 16.97 -18.09 15.00
N THR A 123 16.32 -18.09 13.84
CA THR A 123 16.59 -19.04 12.76
C THR A 123 17.97 -18.76 12.14
N ALA A 124 18.82 -19.79 12.07
CA ALA A 124 20.15 -19.67 11.47
C ALA A 124 20.17 -20.31 10.08
N CYS A 125 20.70 -19.58 9.10
CA CYS A 125 20.80 -20.04 7.72
C CYS A 125 22.24 -19.90 7.20
N SER A 126 22.81 -20.99 6.66
CA SER A 126 24.15 -20.98 6.08
C SER A 126 24.22 -21.77 4.79
N PHE A 127 25.01 -21.28 3.84
CA PHE A 127 25.26 -22.00 2.59
C PHE A 127 26.23 -23.15 2.80
N LYS A 128 25.98 -24.26 2.12
CA LYS A 128 26.82 -25.45 2.13
C LYS A 128 26.75 -26.10 0.74
N GLU A 129 27.90 -26.57 0.26
CA GLU A 129 27.94 -27.41 -0.93
C GLU A 129 27.73 -28.87 -0.49
N ILE A 130 26.78 -29.56 -1.12
CA ILE A 130 26.49 -30.96 -0.84
C ILE A 130 26.75 -31.81 -2.09
N GLU A 131 27.20 -33.05 -1.88
CA GLU A 131 27.36 -34.06 -2.91
C GLU A 131 26.20 -35.06 -2.81
N GLN A 132 25.39 -35.16 -3.86
CA GLN A 132 24.29 -36.11 -3.92
C GLN A 132 24.71 -37.33 -4.74
N ASN A 133 24.66 -38.52 -4.12
CA ASN A 133 25.10 -39.77 -4.75
C ASN A 133 24.11 -40.31 -5.82
N LYS A 134 22.88 -39.82 -5.85
CA LYS A 134 21.86 -40.12 -6.88
C LYS A 134 20.90 -38.92 -7.04
N PRO A 135 20.62 -38.44 -8.26
CA PRO A 135 19.61 -37.41 -8.48
C PRO A 135 18.19 -37.94 -8.18
N ALA A 136 17.40 -37.15 -7.46
CA ALA A 136 16.02 -37.50 -7.10
C ALA A 136 15.09 -37.35 -8.33
N GLY A 137 14.74 -38.47 -8.97
CA GLY A 137 13.53 -38.66 -9.80
C GLY A 137 13.33 -37.81 -11.06
N ILE A 138 14.02 -36.69 -11.25
CA ILE A 138 13.94 -35.81 -12.42
C ILE A 138 15.33 -35.76 -13.03
N ILE A 139 15.59 -36.69 -13.95
CA ILE A 139 16.83 -36.71 -14.74
C ILE A 139 16.52 -36.03 -16.06
N THR A 140 17.05 -34.83 -16.30
CA THR A 140 17.00 -34.23 -17.63
C THR A 140 17.85 -35.05 -18.60
N GLN A 141 17.58 -34.97 -19.91
CA GLN A 141 18.32 -35.71 -20.92
C GLN A 141 19.84 -35.40 -20.89
N GLU A 142 20.22 -34.22 -20.40
CA GLU A 142 21.62 -33.78 -20.22
C GLU A 142 22.26 -34.27 -18.91
N GLN A 143 21.52 -34.37 -17.79
CA GLN A 143 21.99 -35.05 -16.58
C GLN A 143 22.29 -36.53 -16.86
N TYR A 144 21.54 -37.16 -17.76
CA TYR A 144 21.83 -38.52 -18.24
C TYR A 144 23.17 -38.60 -19.01
N TYR A 145 23.56 -37.54 -19.73
CA TYR A 145 24.86 -37.46 -20.41
C TYR A 145 26.02 -37.18 -19.45
N GLU A 146 25.82 -36.36 -18.40
CA GLU A 146 26.83 -36.16 -17.34
C GLU A 146 27.02 -37.40 -16.46
N MET A 147 25.97 -38.18 -16.19
CA MET A 147 26.08 -39.48 -15.52
C MET A 147 26.90 -40.51 -16.33
N ASN A 148 26.95 -40.39 -17.66
CA ASN A 148 27.84 -41.21 -18.50
C ASN A 148 29.31 -40.76 -18.42
N ALA A 149 29.59 -39.51 -18.04
CA ALA A 149 30.93 -38.96 -17.86
C ALA A 149 31.43 -39.04 -16.40
N ASN A 150 30.52 -39.08 -15.42
CA ASN A 150 30.78 -39.33 -14.01
C ASN A 150 30.14 -40.66 -13.56
N PRO A 151 30.85 -41.79 -13.69
CA PRO A 151 30.29 -43.14 -13.51
C PRO A 151 29.83 -43.46 -12.06
N LYS A 152 30.11 -42.56 -11.10
CA LYS A 152 29.63 -42.67 -9.71
C LYS A 152 28.31 -41.94 -9.45
N GLY A 153 27.87 -41.04 -10.34
CA GLY A 153 26.60 -40.30 -10.21
C GLY A 153 26.61 -39.15 -9.19
N GLU A 154 27.79 -38.68 -8.75
CA GLU A 154 27.95 -37.60 -7.76
C GLU A 154 27.67 -36.22 -8.39
N VAL A 155 26.62 -35.51 -7.94
CA VAL A 155 26.31 -34.13 -8.38
C VAL A 155 26.55 -33.16 -7.24
N LYS A 156 27.29 -32.07 -7.49
CA LYS A 156 27.49 -30.97 -6.53
C LYS A 156 26.35 -29.97 -6.62
N GLN A 157 25.73 -29.66 -5.50
CA GLN A 157 24.62 -28.71 -5.42
C GLN A 157 24.84 -27.73 -4.28
N LEU A 158 24.23 -26.55 -4.40
CA LEU A 158 24.15 -25.58 -3.32
C LEU A 158 22.92 -25.88 -2.46
N ALA A 159 23.16 -26.07 -1.16
CA ALA A 159 22.13 -26.15 -0.14
C ALA A 159 22.18 -24.94 0.79
N LEU A 160 21.01 -24.60 1.32
CA LEU A 160 20.86 -23.75 2.48
C LEU A 160 20.58 -24.63 3.69
N GLU A 161 21.55 -24.76 4.58
CA GLU A 161 21.36 -25.39 5.88
C GLU A 161 20.52 -24.43 6.74
N VAL A 162 19.37 -24.92 7.20
CA VAL A 162 18.43 -24.19 8.05
C VAL A 162 18.41 -24.85 9.42
N ALA A 163 18.67 -24.06 10.47
CA ALA A 163 18.53 -24.45 11.86
C ALA A 163 17.44 -23.60 12.52
N LEU A 164 16.33 -24.22 12.88
CA LEU A 164 15.21 -23.56 13.53
C LEU A 164 15.48 -23.37 15.04
N PRO A 165 14.86 -22.37 15.70
CA PRO A 165 15.04 -22.09 17.13
C PRO A 165 14.64 -23.26 18.03
N SER A 166 13.68 -24.06 17.58
CA SER A 166 13.21 -25.28 18.24
C SER A 166 14.17 -26.48 18.11
N GLY A 167 15.29 -26.31 17.40
CA GLY A 167 16.40 -27.27 17.34
C GLY A 167 16.39 -28.19 16.13
N GLU A 168 15.42 -28.05 15.22
CA GLU A 168 15.36 -28.79 13.96
C GLU A 168 16.41 -28.28 12.98
N LYS A 169 17.01 -29.21 12.23
CA LYS A 169 17.98 -28.92 11.18
C LYS A 169 17.63 -29.66 9.91
N PHE A 170 17.68 -28.96 8.78
CA PHE A 170 17.45 -29.53 7.46
C PHE A 170 18.15 -28.69 6.38
N ASP A 171 18.47 -29.34 5.27
CA ASP A 171 19.10 -28.72 4.10
C ASP A 171 18.02 -28.47 3.04
N LEU A 172 18.00 -27.25 2.48
CA LEU A 172 17.08 -26.83 1.42
C LEU A 172 17.85 -26.58 0.12
N THR A 173 17.45 -27.24 -0.97
CA THR A 173 18.01 -27.01 -2.31
C THR A 173 16.95 -26.52 -3.30
N MET A 174 17.39 -25.78 -4.34
CA MET A 174 16.53 -25.16 -5.36
C MET A 174 17.03 -25.48 -6.78
N PRO A 175 16.14 -25.63 -7.77
CA PRO A 175 16.49 -25.65 -9.21
C PRO A 175 17.08 -24.30 -9.69
N PRO A 176 17.76 -24.22 -10.87
CA PRO A 176 17.84 -25.19 -11.96
C PRO A 176 19.11 -26.05 -11.88
N TYR A 177 18.97 -27.36 -12.06
CA TYR A 177 20.14 -28.21 -12.27
C TYR A 177 20.78 -27.79 -13.62
N ASP A 178 21.97 -27.22 -13.55
CA ASP A 178 22.61 -26.31 -14.53
C ASP A 178 22.36 -26.57 -16.04
N LYS A 179 21.99 -25.47 -16.76
CA LYS A 179 22.02 -25.19 -18.22
C LYS A 179 20.79 -25.51 -19.13
N PRO A 180 20.67 -24.80 -20.29
CA PRO A 180 19.39 -24.46 -20.92
C PRO A 180 18.95 -25.44 -22.01
N GLY A 181 17.75 -26.00 -21.84
CA GLY A 181 17.15 -26.86 -22.87
C GLY A 181 16.03 -27.78 -22.40
N ALA A 182 15.13 -27.33 -21.51
CA ALA A 182 13.93 -28.09 -21.18
C ALA A 182 12.79 -27.17 -20.71
N ASP A 183 11.55 -27.53 -21.08
CA ASP A 183 10.32 -26.86 -20.64
C ASP A 183 10.27 -26.74 -19.11
N SER A 184 10.47 -25.51 -18.62
CA SER A 184 10.71 -25.13 -17.23
C SER A 184 9.45 -25.06 -16.36
N LYS A 185 8.53 -26.03 -16.47
CA LYS A 185 7.19 -25.90 -15.84
C LYS A 185 7.04 -26.43 -14.41
N GLU A 186 8.07 -27.00 -13.79
CA GLU A 186 7.97 -27.51 -12.41
C GLU A 186 9.26 -27.28 -11.61
N VAL A 187 9.30 -26.20 -10.82
CA VAL A 187 10.37 -25.94 -9.84
C VAL A 187 9.92 -26.53 -8.50
N LYS A 188 10.59 -27.58 -8.01
CA LYS A 188 10.34 -28.20 -6.69
C LYS A 188 11.53 -27.89 -5.80
N ALA A 189 11.31 -27.24 -4.65
CA ALA A 189 12.34 -27.16 -3.61
C ALA A 189 12.57 -28.56 -3.05
N GLN A 190 13.78 -28.90 -2.63
CA GLN A 190 14.05 -30.21 -2.05
C GLN A 190 14.57 -30.04 -0.62
N ILE A 191 14.01 -30.82 0.29
CA ILE A 191 14.37 -30.88 1.71
C ILE A 191 15.12 -32.18 1.93
N SER A 192 16.32 -32.07 2.51
CA SER A 192 17.11 -33.22 2.93
C SER A 192 17.44 -33.12 4.41
N PHE A 193 17.57 -34.28 5.06
CA PHE A 193 17.89 -34.40 6.47
C PHE A 193 19.24 -35.10 6.61
N ASP A 194 20.07 -34.66 7.55
CA ASP A 194 21.17 -35.50 8.01
C ASP A 194 20.64 -36.71 8.81
N ASP A 195 21.48 -37.73 8.98
CA ASP A 195 21.08 -38.99 9.63
C ASP A 195 20.55 -38.79 11.05
N LYS A 196 21.07 -37.79 11.77
CA LYS A 196 20.66 -37.50 13.14
C LYS A 196 19.33 -36.75 13.17
N ALA A 197 19.17 -35.75 12.31
CA ALA A 197 17.94 -34.99 12.13
C ALA A 197 16.79 -35.90 11.71
N LEU A 198 17.02 -36.85 10.80
CA LEU A 198 16.02 -37.81 10.35
C LEU A 198 15.58 -38.77 11.47
N GLN A 199 16.52 -39.21 12.31
CA GLN A 199 16.22 -40.05 13.49
C GLN A 199 15.34 -39.33 14.49
N GLU A 200 15.68 -38.09 14.79
CA GLU A 200 14.98 -37.28 15.79
C GLU A 200 13.71 -36.61 15.25
N LEU A 201 13.41 -36.75 13.95
CA LEU A 201 12.23 -36.19 13.30
C LEU A 201 10.95 -36.84 13.85
N ASN A 202 10.00 -35.99 14.26
CA ASN A 202 8.67 -36.36 14.75
C ASN A 202 7.63 -35.41 14.14
N ALA A 203 6.34 -35.62 14.41
CA ALA A 203 5.26 -34.85 13.80
C ALA A 203 5.35 -33.35 14.12
N GLN A 204 5.74 -32.99 15.36
CA GLN A 204 5.88 -31.60 15.77
C GLN A 204 7.03 -30.89 15.05
N LYS A 205 8.22 -31.52 15.01
CA LYS A 205 9.39 -31.00 14.28
C LYS A 205 9.11 -30.89 12.79
N MET A 206 8.41 -31.88 12.24
CA MET A 206 7.95 -31.86 10.85
C MET A 206 7.03 -30.66 10.60
N ALA A 207 6.04 -30.41 11.45
CA ALA A 207 5.16 -29.26 11.34
C ALA A 207 5.94 -27.93 11.35
N HIS A 208 6.92 -27.75 12.24
CA HIS A 208 7.74 -26.53 12.27
C HIS A 208 8.56 -26.31 10.99
N ILE A 209 9.16 -27.38 10.44
CA ILE A 209 9.90 -27.31 9.16
C ILE A 209 8.98 -26.88 8.03
N MET A 210 7.75 -27.38 8.04
CA MET A 210 6.76 -27.04 7.04
C MET A 210 6.24 -25.61 7.19
N GLU A 211 6.06 -25.12 8.42
CA GLU A 211 5.70 -23.72 8.71
C GLU A 211 6.80 -22.77 8.21
N PHE A 212 8.07 -23.16 8.41
CA PHE A 212 9.20 -22.45 7.84
C PHE A 212 9.11 -22.41 6.31
N CYS A 213 8.92 -23.54 5.64
CA CYS A 213 8.81 -23.57 4.18
C CYS A 213 7.65 -22.69 3.67
N GLU A 214 6.47 -22.78 4.30
CA GLU A 214 5.29 -22.04 3.87
C GLU A 214 5.43 -20.52 4.09
N SER A 215 5.99 -20.08 5.23
CA SER A 215 6.23 -18.66 5.52
C SER A 215 7.18 -18.00 4.51
N HIS A 216 8.03 -18.81 3.85
CA HIS A 216 8.94 -18.37 2.80
C HIS A 216 8.38 -18.56 1.38
N GLY A 217 7.10 -18.93 1.23
CA GLY A 217 6.44 -19.09 -0.06
C GLY A 217 6.71 -20.43 -0.76
N LEU A 218 7.28 -21.41 -0.05
CA LEU A 218 7.55 -22.74 -0.58
C LEU A 218 6.34 -23.65 -0.35
N SER A 219 5.38 -23.55 -1.27
CA SER A 219 4.15 -24.36 -1.21
C SER A 219 4.30 -25.80 -1.74
N THR A 220 5.46 -26.13 -2.33
CA THR A 220 5.77 -27.43 -2.92
C THR A 220 7.22 -27.79 -2.65
N PHE A 221 7.44 -28.98 -2.08
CA PHE A 221 8.78 -29.50 -1.84
C PHE A 221 8.82 -31.02 -2.02
N GLN A 222 9.99 -31.53 -2.42
CA GLN A 222 10.34 -32.94 -2.39
C GLN A 222 11.18 -33.23 -1.15
N MET A 223 11.12 -34.44 -0.64
CA MET A 223 11.99 -34.89 0.46
C MET A 223 12.97 -35.92 -0.07
N ASP A 224 14.26 -35.68 0.13
CA ASP A 224 15.28 -36.68 -0.15
C ASP A 224 15.26 -37.73 0.96
N ILE A 225 15.04 -38.98 0.60
CA ILE A 225 14.93 -40.08 1.56
C ILE A 225 16.08 -41.06 1.28
N PRO A 226 17.10 -41.15 2.16
CA PRO A 226 18.21 -42.06 1.94
C PRO A 226 17.72 -43.53 1.91
N TYR A 227 18.18 -44.29 0.92
CA TYR A 227 17.71 -45.65 0.60
C TYR A 227 18.07 -46.72 1.64
N ALA A 228 18.90 -46.39 2.63
CA ALA A 228 19.37 -47.33 3.62
C ALA A 228 19.57 -46.62 4.95
N TYR A 229 18.56 -46.72 5.80
CA TYR A 229 18.72 -46.59 7.24
C TYR A 229 18.87 -48.00 7.80
N ASP A 230 19.81 -48.22 8.72
CA ASP A 230 20.21 -49.51 9.30
C ASP A 230 19.01 -50.45 9.60
N GLY A 231 18.66 -51.30 8.63
CA GLY A 231 17.88 -52.55 8.74
C GLY A 231 16.53 -52.57 9.45
N ASN A 232 16.07 -51.51 10.13
CA ASN A 232 15.01 -51.58 11.13
C ASN A 232 13.94 -50.48 11.03
N ILE A 233 14.11 -49.46 10.17
CA ILE A 233 13.09 -48.43 9.92
C ILE A 233 13.12 -48.04 8.44
N ASP A 234 12.00 -48.21 7.73
CA ASP A 234 11.82 -47.65 6.39
C ASP A 234 11.63 -46.13 6.52
N ALA A 235 12.64 -45.36 6.13
CA ALA A 235 12.64 -43.90 6.21
C ALA A 235 11.50 -43.27 5.38
N ALA A 236 11.07 -43.93 4.30
CA ALA A 236 9.95 -43.47 3.49
C ALA A 236 8.62 -43.71 4.20
N GLU A 237 8.44 -44.86 4.85
CA GLU A 237 7.26 -45.11 5.69
C GLU A 237 7.22 -44.18 6.90
N LYS A 238 8.38 -43.90 7.53
CA LYS A 238 8.45 -42.95 8.65
C LYS A 238 8.01 -41.56 8.23
N ILE A 239 8.57 -41.01 7.14
CA ILE A 239 8.19 -39.68 6.63
C ILE A 239 6.71 -39.65 6.23
N LYS A 240 6.22 -40.69 5.54
CA LYS A 240 4.82 -40.80 5.15
C LYS A 240 3.89 -40.82 6.37
N SER A 241 4.21 -41.63 7.38
CA SER A 241 3.45 -41.73 8.63
C SER A 241 3.45 -40.40 9.40
N LEU A 242 4.60 -39.71 9.47
CA LEU A 242 4.70 -38.39 10.11
C LEU A 242 3.85 -37.34 9.37
N MET A 243 3.83 -37.39 8.04
CA MET A 243 3.00 -36.49 7.22
C MET A 243 1.51 -36.74 7.42
N GLU A 244 1.09 -38.00 7.49
CA GLU A 244 -0.29 -38.37 7.83
C GLU A 244 -0.65 -37.93 9.26
N GLU A 245 0.27 -38.09 10.22
CA GLU A 245 0.07 -37.66 11.60
C GLU A 245 -0.04 -36.13 11.73
N VAL A 246 0.81 -35.35 11.05
CA VAL A 246 0.72 -33.88 11.00
C VAL A 246 -0.63 -33.44 10.41
N LYS A 247 -1.06 -34.07 9.30
CA LYS A 247 -2.37 -33.79 8.69
C LYS A 247 -3.52 -34.14 9.62
N ALA A 248 -3.44 -35.28 10.33
CA ALA A 248 -4.47 -35.72 11.27
C ALA A 248 -4.54 -34.83 12.53
N GLN A 249 -3.40 -34.42 13.08
CA GLN A 249 -3.32 -33.49 14.22
C GLN A 249 -3.96 -32.14 13.85
N ARG A 250 -3.69 -31.62 12.64
CA ARG A 250 -4.31 -30.39 12.14
C ARG A 250 -5.80 -30.53 11.85
N ALA A 251 -6.24 -31.62 11.21
CA ALA A 251 -7.65 -31.89 11.03
C ALA A 251 -8.38 -32.02 12.39
N ALA A 252 -7.72 -32.57 13.41
CA ALA A 252 -8.25 -32.64 14.76
C ALA A 252 -8.27 -31.28 15.47
N GLU A 253 -7.28 -30.40 15.24
CA GLU A 253 -7.25 -29.02 15.75
C GLU A 253 -8.29 -28.11 15.06
N GLU A 254 -8.40 -28.15 13.73
CA GLU A 254 -9.45 -27.47 12.97
C GLU A 254 -10.84 -28.02 13.34
N ASN A 255 -10.97 -29.34 13.54
CA ASN A 255 -12.22 -29.91 14.05
C ASN A 255 -12.47 -29.56 15.51
N LYS A 256 -11.45 -29.33 16.35
CA LYS A 256 -11.64 -28.85 17.74
C LYS A 256 -12.08 -27.39 17.76
N ALA A 257 -11.49 -26.54 16.94
CA ALA A 257 -11.89 -25.14 16.79
C ALA A 257 -13.30 -25.03 16.18
N ASN A 258 -13.56 -25.76 15.09
CA ASN A 258 -14.90 -25.85 14.50
C ASN A 258 -15.91 -26.51 15.44
N ASN A 259 -15.56 -27.52 16.25
CA ASN A 259 -16.48 -28.15 17.21
C ASN A 259 -16.69 -27.34 18.49
N GLN A 260 -15.73 -26.50 18.90
CA GLN A 260 -15.96 -25.51 19.97
C GLN A 260 -16.92 -24.41 19.49
N GLU A 261 -16.75 -23.90 18.26
CA GLU A 261 -17.70 -22.98 17.64
C GLU A 261 -19.05 -23.64 17.28
N PHE A 262 -19.05 -24.94 16.90
CA PHE A 262 -20.27 -25.71 16.68
C PHE A 262 -20.97 -26.04 18.00
N ALA A 263 -20.25 -26.18 19.12
CA ALA A 263 -20.82 -26.32 20.45
C ALA A 263 -21.42 -24.99 20.95
N GLU A 264 -20.81 -23.85 20.62
CA GLU A 264 -21.36 -22.50 20.89
C GLU A 264 -22.57 -22.18 19.99
N SER A 265 -22.54 -22.60 18.72
CA SER A 265 -23.66 -22.53 17.77
C SER A 265 -24.77 -23.54 18.10
N GLU A 266 -24.43 -24.74 18.59
CA GLU A 266 -25.37 -25.73 19.12
C GLU A 266 -25.98 -25.27 20.44
N ALA A 267 -25.26 -24.56 21.30
CA ALA A 267 -25.82 -23.95 22.51
C ALA A 267 -26.89 -22.90 22.10
N HIS A 268 -26.61 -22.14 21.04
CA HIS A 268 -27.55 -21.18 20.46
C HIS A 268 -28.71 -21.82 19.67
N LYS A 269 -28.55 -23.06 19.15
CA LYS A 269 -29.59 -23.86 18.47
C LYS A 269 -30.40 -24.76 19.42
N LYS A 270 -29.84 -25.19 20.55
CA LYS A 270 -30.51 -26.00 21.59
C LYS A 270 -31.58 -25.21 22.34
N GLU A 271 -31.52 -23.88 22.33
CA GLU A 271 -32.64 -23.01 22.75
C GLU A 271 -33.80 -22.99 21.72
N LEU A 272 -33.59 -23.42 20.47
CA LEU A 272 -34.54 -23.22 19.37
C LEU A 272 -35.10 -24.47 18.70
N SER A 273 -34.70 -25.70 19.03
CA SER A 273 -35.46 -26.89 18.58
C SER A 273 -35.17 -28.18 19.33
N LYS A 274 -36.20 -28.73 19.98
CA LYS A 274 -36.28 -30.10 20.51
C LYS A 274 -36.95 -31.02 19.48
N SER A 275 -36.18 -31.90 18.81
CA SER A 275 -36.59 -33.25 18.36
C SER A 275 -35.53 -33.90 17.46
N ALA A 276 -34.96 -35.03 17.91
CA ALA A 276 -33.95 -35.90 17.27
C ALA A 276 -34.61 -36.97 16.32
N PRO A 277 -33.92 -37.93 15.63
CA PRO A 277 -32.55 -38.44 15.83
C PRO A 277 -31.67 -38.81 14.59
N GLN A 278 -30.47 -39.32 14.92
CA GLN A 278 -29.24 -39.61 14.16
C GLN A 278 -29.19 -40.93 13.36
N ASN A 279 -28.27 -40.96 12.37
CA ASN A 279 -27.23 -41.98 12.04
C ASN A 279 -26.95 -41.92 10.51
N VAL A 280 -25.73 -42.02 9.97
CA VAL A 280 -24.84 -43.18 9.88
C VAL A 280 -23.39 -42.74 9.50
N THR A 281 -22.44 -43.58 9.91
CA THR A 281 -20.97 -43.61 9.84
C THR A 281 -20.23 -43.15 8.55
N GLU A 282 -19.07 -42.55 8.77
CA GLU A 282 -18.05 -42.14 7.80
C GLU A 282 -17.25 -43.33 7.25
N GLU A 283 -17.12 -43.39 5.92
CA GLU A 283 -15.95 -43.98 5.24
C GLU A 283 -15.17 -42.84 4.58
N MET A 284 -13.92 -42.67 5.01
CA MET A 284 -12.95 -41.75 4.41
C MET A 284 -12.68 -42.15 2.96
N ARG A 285 -12.81 -41.19 2.03
CA ARG A 285 -12.20 -41.27 0.69
C ARG A 285 -11.59 -39.93 0.29
N GLU A 286 -10.49 -40.08 -0.43
CA GLU A 286 -9.37 -39.17 -0.64
C GLU A 286 -9.69 -37.83 -1.33
N ASP A 287 -8.80 -36.90 -1.01
CA ASP A 287 -8.63 -35.54 -1.50
C ASP A 287 -8.90 -35.33 -3.00
N ILE A 288 -9.70 -34.30 -3.29
CA ILE A 288 -9.64 -33.59 -4.57
C ILE A 288 -9.32 -32.13 -4.23
N SER A 289 -8.03 -31.80 -4.25
CA SER A 289 -7.51 -30.43 -4.12
C SER A 289 -7.91 -29.61 -5.35
N TYR A 290 -8.61 -28.51 -5.10
CA TYR A 290 -9.19 -27.65 -6.11
C TYR A 290 -8.21 -26.53 -6.48
N GLY A 291 -7.85 -26.43 -7.77
CA GLY A 291 -6.90 -25.47 -8.31
C GLY A 291 -7.09 -24.00 -7.87
N LEU A 292 -5.95 -23.35 -7.69
CA LEU A 292 -5.73 -21.95 -7.31
C LEU A 292 -6.51 -20.94 -8.18
N PRO A 293 -6.72 -19.69 -7.70
CA PRO A 293 -7.30 -18.64 -8.53
C PRO A 293 -6.38 -18.30 -9.71
N PRO A 294 -6.91 -18.08 -10.91
CA PRO A 294 -6.09 -17.68 -12.06
C PRO A 294 -5.57 -16.25 -11.86
N GLU A 295 -4.32 -15.98 -12.27
CA GLU A 295 -3.60 -14.73 -11.99
C GLU A 295 -4.30 -13.48 -12.54
N ASP A 296 -5.00 -13.61 -13.67
CA ASP A 296 -5.80 -12.57 -14.33
C ASP A 296 -7.08 -12.20 -13.56
N LYS A 297 -7.33 -12.83 -12.40
CA LYS A 297 -8.48 -12.56 -11.53
C LYS A 297 -8.07 -12.33 -10.07
N ILE A 298 -6.80 -12.00 -9.81
CA ILE A 298 -6.31 -11.61 -8.49
C ILE A 298 -6.28 -10.09 -8.34
N PHE A 299 -7.07 -9.57 -7.40
CA PHE A 299 -7.15 -8.15 -7.09
C PHE A 299 -6.35 -7.85 -5.82
N THR A 300 -5.56 -6.78 -5.84
CA THR A 300 -4.88 -6.26 -4.64
C THR A 300 -5.61 -5.04 -4.13
N ALA A 301 -6.06 -5.07 -2.88
CA ALA A 301 -6.82 -4.01 -2.27
C ALA A 301 -5.97 -3.23 -1.25
N GLU A 302 -6.00 -1.90 -1.34
CA GLU A 302 -5.15 -0.99 -0.58
C GLU A 302 -5.98 0.01 0.25
N THR A 303 -5.59 0.20 1.52
CA THR A 303 -6.19 1.21 2.43
C THR A 303 -5.46 2.55 2.32
N ALA A 304 -6.14 3.65 2.68
CA ALA A 304 -5.66 5.02 2.46
C ALA A 304 -4.35 5.40 3.18
N GLY A 305 -3.93 4.64 4.20
CA GLY A 305 -2.79 4.99 5.06
C GLY A 305 -1.42 5.01 4.36
N GLU A 306 -1.26 4.33 3.23
CA GLU A 306 0.04 4.27 2.52
C GLU A 306 0.16 5.26 1.36
N THR A 307 -0.96 5.84 0.89
CA THR A 307 -0.95 6.77 -0.24
C THR A 307 -0.76 8.23 0.20
N GLU A 308 -1.19 8.58 1.40
CA GLU A 308 -1.08 9.95 1.95
C GLU A 308 0.31 10.23 2.56
N GLU A 309 0.94 9.26 3.23
CA GLU A 309 2.28 9.43 3.83
C GLU A 309 3.40 9.51 2.77
N ASN A 310 3.33 8.73 1.69
CA ASN A 310 4.31 8.80 0.59
C ASN A 310 4.15 10.06 -0.29
N ASN A 311 2.93 10.61 -0.41
CA ASN A 311 2.70 11.78 -1.25
C ASN A 311 3.14 13.09 -0.57
N GLN A 312 2.98 13.22 0.76
CA GLN A 312 3.48 14.42 1.47
C GLN A 312 5.01 14.44 1.61
N GLN A 313 5.67 13.27 1.63
CA GLN A 313 7.14 13.20 1.68
C GLN A 313 7.80 13.52 0.34
N ASN A 314 7.22 13.11 -0.80
CA ASN A 314 7.80 13.40 -2.11
C ASN A 314 7.64 14.85 -2.56
N GLU A 315 6.58 15.56 -2.16
CA GLU A 315 6.43 16.99 -2.47
C GLU A 315 7.23 17.91 -1.53
N ARG A 316 7.42 17.51 -0.26
CA ARG A 316 8.27 18.26 0.69
C ARG A 316 9.77 18.11 0.43
N ALA A 317 10.20 17.03 -0.23
CA ALA A 317 11.61 16.83 -0.57
C ALA A 317 12.11 17.73 -1.72
N ALA A 318 11.22 18.35 -2.49
CA ALA A 318 11.58 19.16 -3.65
C ALA A 318 11.67 20.67 -3.37
N ALA A 319 11.29 21.16 -2.19
CA ALA A 319 11.28 22.60 -1.90
C ALA A 319 11.52 22.94 -0.41
N ALA A 320 12.76 22.87 0.05
CA ALA A 320 13.23 23.69 1.19
C ALA A 320 14.76 23.74 1.27
N PRO A 321 15.39 24.92 1.20
CA PRO A 321 16.66 25.19 1.87
C PRO A 321 16.43 25.36 3.37
N GLN A 322 17.32 24.78 4.17
CA GLN A 322 17.33 24.83 5.63
C GLN A 322 17.66 26.24 6.15
N GLU A 323 16.85 26.77 7.07
CA GLU A 323 17.33 27.67 8.12
C GLU A 323 16.72 27.27 9.48
N GLN A 324 17.60 27.11 10.47
CA GLN A 324 17.29 26.72 11.83
C GLN A 324 16.76 27.92 12.63
N ALA A 325 15.61 27.77 13.29
CA ALA A 325 15.23 28.64 14.40
C ALA A 325 14.41 27.89 15.47
N GLN A 326 15.05 27.77 16.63
CA GLN A 326 14.61 27.50 18.01
C GLN A 326 13.14 27.14 18.31
N GLN A 327 12.99 26.00 18.99
CA GLN A 327 11.76 25.44 19.53
C GLN A 327 11.21 26.24 20.73
N VAL A 328 9.90 26.51 20.70
CA VAL A 328 9.08 26.81 21.89
C VAL A 328 7.95 25.77 21.92
N PRO A 329 7.59 25.16 23.07
CA PRO A 329 6.68 24.02 23.09
C PRO A 329 5.24 24.46 22.80
N GLN A 330 4.67 24.02 21.68
CA GLN A 330 3.22 24.11 21.42
C GLN A 330 2.47 22.94 22.09
N PRO A 331 1.25 23.17 22.62
CA PRO A 331 0.41 22.12 23.18
C PRO A 331 -0.07 21.17 22.07
N GLN A 332 0.22 19.88 22.23
CA GLN A 332 -0.16 18.82 21.29
C GLN A 332 -1.69 18.72 21.16
N PRO A 333 -2.25 18.79 19.95
CA PRO A 333 -3.64 18.42 19.72
C PRO A 333 -3.80 16.92 19.99
N LYS A 334 -4.79 16.57 20.82
CA LYS A 334 -5.11 15.19 21.21
C LYS A 334 -5.23 14.31 19.96
N ALA A 335 -4.33 13.33 19.85
CA ALA A 335 -4.35 12.31 18.81
C ALA A 335 -5.72 11.61 18.81
N LYS A 336 -6.47 11.73 17.70
CA LYS A 336 -7.62 10.87 17.45
C LYS A 336 -7.09 9.43 17.44
N ALA A 337 -7.70 8.56 18.26
CA ALA A 337 -7.36 7.15 18.34
C ALA A 337 -7.25 6.54 16.93
N LYS A 338 -6.09 5.97 16.58
CA LYS A 338 -5.92 5.21 15.34
C LYS A 338 -6.95 4.07 15.37
N LYS A 339 -7.89 4.06 14.41
CA LYS A 339 -8.79 2.92 14.21
C LYS A 339 -7.93 1.65 14.04
N ALA A 340 -8.28 0.59 14.75
CA ALA A 340 -7.60 -0.70 14.64
C ALA A 340 -7.57 -1.15 13.17
N LYS A 341 -6.43 -1.68 12.71
CA LYS A 341 -6.31 -2.22 11.34
C LYS A 341 -7.21 -3.46 11.23
N LYS A 342 -7.96 -3.54 10.14
CA LYS A 342 -8.81 -4.68 9.80
C LYS A 342 -7.95 -5.91 9.46
N THR A 343 -8.41 -7.08 9.87
CA THR A 343 -7.71 -8.38 9.81
C THR A 343 -8.29 -9.30 8.74
N GLN A 344 -7.63 -10.42 8.46
CA GLN A 344 -8.16 -11.49 7.60
C GLN A 344 -9.53 -11.98 8.10
N ASP A 345 -9.70 -12.14 9.41
CA ASP A 345 -10.97 -12.56 10.01
C ASP A 345 -12.10 -11.55 9.75
N ASP A 346 -11.80 -10.24 9.78
CA ASP A 346 -12.78 -9.22 9.40
C ASP A 346 -13.24 -9.37 7.94
N ALA A 347 -12.31 -9.72 7.04
CA ALA A 347 -12.61 -9.92 5.63
C ALA A 347 -13.41 -11.21 5.38
N GLU A 348 -13.10 -12.27 6.13
CA GLU A 348 -13.85 -13.53 6.10
C GLU A 348 -15.26 -13.36 6.65
N ALA A 349 -15.41 -12.72 7.80
CA ALA A 349 -16.72 -12.42 8.40
C ALA A 349 -17.58 -11.56 7.46
N GLY A 350 -16.96 -10.59 6.77
CA GLY A 350 -17.64 -9.79 5.74
C GLY A 350 -18.13 -10.63 4.55
N LEU A 351 -17.28 -11.51 4.02
CA LEU A 351 -17.66 -12.43 2.95
C LEU A 351 -18.76 -13.40 3.38
N GLU A 352 -18.67 -13.98 4.58
CA GLU A 352 -19.69 -14.88 5.11
C GLU A 352 -21.03 -14.15 5.29
N LYS A 353 -21.03 -12.93 5.84
CA LYS A 353 -22.22 -12.08 5.92
C LYS A 353 -22.82 -11.78 4.54
N PHE A 354 -21.99 -11.54 3.53
CA PHE A 354 -22.45 -11.36 2.16
C PHE A 354 -23.07 -12.63 1.58
N LEU A 355 -22.46 -13.80 1.79
CA LEU A 355 -22.98 -15.08 1.32
C LEU A 355 -24.31 -15.44 2.00
N GLU A 356 -24.36 -15.35 3.33
CA GLU A 356 -25.52 -15.74 4.14
C GLU A 356 -26.67 -14.73 4.06
N GLY A 357 -26.38 -13.43 4.21
CA GLY A 357 -27.40 -12.38 4.20
C GLY A 357 -27.73 -11.86 2.81
N GLY A 358 -26.71 -11.64 1.97
CA GLY A 358 -26.84 -11.03 0.65
C GLY A 358 -27.26 -12.01 -0.44
N LEU A 359 -26.64 -13.18 -0.49
CA LEU A 359 -26.95 -14.24 -1.47
C LEU A 359 -27.85 -15.34 -0.93
N ARG A 360 -28.20 -15.30 0.37
CA ARG A 360 -29.02 -16.30 1.06
C ARG A 360 -28.47 -17.73 0.87
N LYS A 361 -27.16 -17.89 1.11
CA LYS A 361 -26.46 -19.17 1.02
C LYS A 361 -26.21 -19.72 2.42
N ASP A 362 -26.54 -20.98 2.62
CA ASP A 362 -26.30 -21.72 3.85
C ASP A 362 -24.96 -22.47 3.82
N ARG A 363 -24.16 -22.31 4.88
CA ARG A 363 -22.88 -23.01 5.07
C ARG A 363 -23.10 -24.52 5.15
N GLY A 364 -22.27 -25.29 4.44
CA GLY A 364 -22.35 -26.75 4.41
C GLY A 364 -23.44 -27.33 3.51
N LEU A 365 -24.26 -26.49 2.87
CA LEU A 365 -25.30 -26.91 1.93
C LEU A 365 -25.14 -26.23 0.57
N SER A 366 -25.04 -24.91 0.55
CA SER A 366 -24.98 -24.12 -0.70
C SER A 366 -23.69 -23.30 -0.81
N TYR A 367 -22.91 -23.20 0.25
CA TYR A 367 -21.50 -22.82 0.15
C TYR A 367 -20.62 -23.58 1.15
N PHE A 368 -19.35 -23.70 0.83
CA PHE A 368 -18.35 -24.41 1.65
C PHE A 368 -17.07 -23.57 1.74
N LYS A 369 -16.57 -23.40 2.97
CA LYS A 369 -15.30 -22.74 3.29
C LYS A 369 -14.20 -23.78 3.40
N SER A 370 -13.03 -23.48 2.85
CA SER A 370 -11.82 -24.30 2.95
C SER A 370 -10.60 -23.38 2.88
N HIS A 371 -9.51 -23.71 3.57
CA HIS A 371 -8.25 -23.00 3.41
C HIS A 371 -7.33 -23.75 2.43
N THR A 372 -6.56 -23.01 1.65
CA THR A 372 -5.43 -23.56 0.88
C THR A 372 -4.14 -23.29 1.65
N GLY A 373 -3.12 -24.13 1.49
CA GLY A 373 -1.89 -24.06 2.29
C GLY A 373 -1.92 -25.03 3.47
N TRP A 374 -0.74 -25.37 3.98
CA TRP A 374 -0.56 -26.41 5.01
C TRP A 374 -0.97 -25.92 6.41
N PHE A 375 -0.94 -24.61 6.64
CA PHE A 375 -1.28 -23.99 7.93
C PHE A 375 -2.33 -22.89 7.83
N GLY A 376 -3.17 -22.91 6.80
CA GLY A 376 -4.21 -21.88 6.59
C GLY A 376 -3.67 -20.50 6.20
N THR A 377 -2.36 -20.38 5.91
CA THR A 377 -1.71 -19.13 5.49
C THR A 377 -1.89 -18.82 4.00
N GLY A 378 -2.43 -19.75 3.22
CA GLY A 378 -2.82 -19.52 1.84
C GLY A 378 -4.18 -18.83 1.72
N TRP A 379 -4.90 -19.10 0.64
CA TRP A 379 -6.21 -18.53 0.40
C TRP A 379 -7.31 -19.19 1.25
N THR A 380 -8.13 -18.37 1.89
CA THR A 380 -9.46 -18.79 2.32
C THR A 380 -10.36 -18.83 1.09
N LYS A 381 -10.86 -20.02 0.76
CA LYS A 381 -11.65 -20.32 -0.43
C LYS A 381 -13.09 -20.63 -0.05
N TYR A 382 -14.02 -19.92 -0.67
CA TYR A 382 -15.45 -20.15 -0.60
C TYR A 382 -15.93 -20.74 -1.92
N VAL A 383 -16.42 -21.98 -1.90
CA VAL A 383 -17.06 -22.62 -3.07
C VAL A 383 -18.57 -22.47 -2.93
N VAL A 384 -19.22 -21.82 -3.90
CA VAL A 384 -20.64 -21.47 -3.84
C VAL A 384 -21.42 -22.19 -4.93
N TYR A 385 -22.56 -22.76 -4.57
CA TYR A 385 -23.46 -23.53 -5.42
C TYR A 385 -24.82 -22.84 -5.51
N ASP A 386 -25.57 -23.12 -6.57
CA ASP A 386 -26.90 -22.51 -6.77
C ASP A 386 -27.96 -23.07 -5.82
N LYS A 387 -27.97 -24.38 -5.63
CA LYS A 387 -28.97 -25.10 -4.82
C LYS A 387 -28.34 -25.64 -3.54
N ALA A 388 -29.08 -25.62 -2.44
CA ALA A 388 -28.69 -26.24 -1.18
C ALA A 388 -28.72 -27.77 -1.30
N ASP A 389 -27.57 -28.41 -1.10
CA ASP A 389 -27.43 -29.86 -1.10
C ASP A 389 -26.17 -30.25 -0.31
N LYS A 390 -26.33 -31.11 0.70
CA LYS A 390 -25.25 -31.61 1.55
C LYS A 390 -24.15 -32.35 0.78
N ASP A 391 -24.47 -32.89 -0.40
CA ASP A 391 -23.53 -33.64 -1.23
C ASP A 391 -22.96 -32.81 -2.40
N ASN A 392 -23.23 -31.49 -2.47
CA ASN A 392 -22.72 -30.61 -3.53
C ASN A 392 -21.21 -30.74 -3.73
N ARG A 393 -20.43 -30.70 -2.65
CA ARG A 393 -18.96 -30.84 -2.69
C ARG A 393 -18.50 -32.20 -3.24
N LYS A 394 -19.29 -33.26 -3.03
CA LYS A 394 -18.98 -34.63 -3.51
C LYS A 394 -19.32 -34.81 -4.99
N LYS A 395 -20.29 -34.04 -5.49
CA LYS A 395 -20.75 -34.08 -6.88
C LYS A 395 -19.87 -33.26 -7.82
N ASP A 396 -19.15 -32.29 -7.27
CA ASP A 396 -18.28 -31.38 -8.00
C ASP A 396 -16.99 -32.08 -8.47
N GLY A 397 -16.66 -31.97 -9.76
CA GLY A 397 -15.47 -32.60 -10.35
C GLY A 397 -15.64 -34.06 -10.77
N LEU A 398 -16.83 -34.64 -10.59
CA LEU A 398 -17.13 -35.98 -11.11
C LEU A 398 -17.04 -35.98 -12.64
N LYS A 399 -16.32 -36.97 -13.19
CA LYS A 399 -16.21 -37.17 -14.64
C LYS A 399 -17.57 -37.50 -15.22
N ASP A 400 -17.94 -36.82 -16.30
CA ASP A 400 -19.14 -37.13 -17.05
C ASP A 400 -18.94 -38.40 -17.91
N LYS A 401 -19.95 -38.76 -18.71
CA LYS A 401 -19.93 -39.96 -19.55
C LYS A 401 -18.81 -39.94 -20.61
N ASN A 402 -18.19 -38.80 -20.86
CA ASN A 402 -17.10 -38.61 -21.81
C ASN A 402 -15.72 -38.55 -21.13
N GLY A 403 -15.67 -38.65 -19.80
CA GLY A 403 -14.43 -38.56 -19.02
C GLY A 403 -14.04 -37.15 -18.59
N ASP A 404 -14.84 -36.13 -18.93
CA ASP A 404 -14.56 -34.73 -18.61
C ASP A 404 -15.07 -34.36 -17.21
N PRO A 405 -14.27 -33.66 -16.37
CA PRO A 405 -14.69 -33.26 -15.04
C PRO A 405 -15.83 -32.23 -15.12
N LYS A 406 -16.98 -32.57 -14.53
CA LYS A 406 -18.15 -31.69 -14.46
C LYS A 406 -18.10 -30.81 -13.21
N PHE A 407 -17.97 -29.51 -13.42
CA PHE A 407 -18.08 -28.52 -12.35
C PHE A 407 -19.53 -28.09 -12.15
N THR A 408 -20.01 -28.25 -10.92
CA THR A 408 -21.38 -27.98 -10.45
C THR A 408 -21.47 -26.75 -9.55
N TYR A 409 -20.33 -26.22 -9.08
CA TYR A 409 -20.29 -24.92 -8.40
C TYR A 409 -20.67 -23.78 -9.35
N ASN A 410 -21.27 -22.71 -8.84
CA ASN A 410 -21.58 -21.51 -9.61
C ASN A 410 -20.37 -20.56 -9.67
N PHE A 411 -19.75 -20.28 -8.51
CA PHE A 411 -18.51 -19.51 -8.45
C PHE A 411 -17.67 -19.88 -7.22
N LYS A 412 -16.41 -19.46 -7.22
CA LYS A 412 -15.47 -19.55 -6.10
C LYS A 412 -14.95 -18.17 -5.78
N LEU A 413 -14.88 -17.82 -4.49
CA LEU A 413 -14.23 -16.61 -3.99
C LEU A 413 -13.00 -17.00 -3.19
N PHE A 414 -11.97 -16.17 -3.25
CA PHE A 414 -10.73 -16.37 -2.53
C PHE A 414 -10.37 -15.06 -1.83
N VAL A 415 -9.94 -15.14 -0.58
CA VAL A 415 -9.36 -14.02 0.18
C VAL A 415 -8.09 -14.47 0.88
N LYS A 416 -7.09 -13.61 0.91
CA LYS A 416 -5.93 -13.75 1.79
C LYS A 416 -5.40 -12.38 2.20
N GLN A 417 -4.74 -12.30 3.33
CA GLN A 417 -3.97 -11.13 3.72
C GLN A 417 -2.48 -11.40 3.54
N GLU A 418 -1.78 -10.54 2.80
CA GLU A 418 -0.36 -10.68 2.52
C GLU A 418 0.32 -9.31 2.62
N ASN A 419 1.36 -9.19 3.45
CA ASN A 419 2.08 -7.93 3.71
C ASN A 419 1.16 -6.76 4.10
N GLY A 420 0.14 -7.03 4.91
CA GLY A 420 -0.84 -6.02 5.34
C GLY A 420 -1.86 -5.60 4.26
N LYS A 421 -1.81 -6.20 3.06
CA LYS A 421 -2.77 -5.95 1.97
C LYS A 421 -3.73 -7.12 1.82
N PHE A 422 -4.99 -6.82 1.54
CA PHE A 422 -5.96 -7.85 1.18
C PHE A 422 -5.82 -8.19 -0.29
N ARG A 423 -5.78 -9.49 -0.58
CA ARG A 423 -5.88 -10.03 -1.93
C ARG A 423 -7.18 -10.77 -2.05
N PHE A 424 -7.92 -10.49 -3.11
CA PHE A 424 -9.18 -11.15 -3.44
C PHE A 424 -9.06 -11.80 -4.81
N ALA A 425 -9.71 -12.93 -5.00
CA ALA A 425 -9.83 -13.52 -6.33
C ALA A 425 -11.16 -14.24 -6.52
N TYR A 426 -11.51 -14.52 -7.77
CA TYR A 426 -12.69 -15.33 -8.09
C TYR A 426 -12.45 -16.31 -9.23
N ARG A 427 -13.28 -17.36 -9.27
CA ARG A 427 -13.32 -18.31 -10.39
C ARG A 427 -14.76 -18.73 -10.69
N THR A 428 -15.08 -18.84 -11.97
CA THR A 428 -16.37 -19.31 -12.49
C THR A 428 -16.14 -20.52 -13.41
N PRO A 429 -17.08 -21.47 -13.51
CA PRO A 429 -16.99 -22.56 -14.48
C PRO A 429 -17.01 -22.02 -15.91
N GLY A 430 -16.16 -22.58 -16.78
CA GLY A 430 -16.14 -22.27 -18.22
C GLY A 430 -15.84 -20.80 -18.55
N ASN A 431 -15.12 -20.07 -17.68
CA ASN A 431 -14.78 -18.65 -17.86
C ASN A 431 -15.99 -17.71 -18.02
N LYS A 432 -17.15 -18.08 -17.46
CA LYS A 432 -18.32 -17.17 -17.41
C LYS A 432 -18.00 -15.89 -16.63
N LYS A 433 -18.63 -14.78 -17.00
CA LYS A 433 -18.51 -13.52 -16.25
C LYS A 433 -19.18 -13.66 -14.88
N LEU A 434 -18.67 -12.95 -13.88
CA LEU A 434 -19.40 -12.76 -12.63
C LEU A 434 -20.69 -11.98 -12.88
N ASP A 435 -21.72 -12.27 -12.08
CA ASP A 435 -22.94 -11.47 -12.08
C ASP A 435 -22.75 -10.13 -11.33
N ASP A 436 -23.62 -9.17 -11.64
CA ASP A 436 -23.62 -7.83 -11.05
C ASP A 436 -23.80 -7.86 -9.52
N GLN A 437 -24.61 -8.78 -8.99
CA GLN A 437 -24.91 -8.90 -7.56
C GLN A 437 -23.68 -9.35 -6.76
N ILE A 438 -22.86 -10.25 -7.31
CA ILE A 438 -21.61 -10.70 -6.72
C ILE A 438 -20.59 -9.58 -6.71
N VAL A 439 -20.43 -8.87 -7.83
CA VAL A 439 -19.44 -7.79 -7.90
C VAL A 439 -19.81 -6.61 -7.02
N ASN A 440 -21.10 -6.24 -6.96
CA ASN A 440 -21.58 -5.21 -6.03
C ASN A 440 -21.40 -5.64 -4.57
N GLY A 441 -21.65 -6.92 -4.26
CA GLY A 441 -21.39 -7.49 -2.95
C GLY A 441 -19.93 -7.39 -2.52
N LEU A 442 -19.00 -7.78 -3.40
CA LEU A 442 -17.56 -7.68 -3.18
C LEU A 442 -17.10 -6.23 -3.01
N ALA A 443 -17.58 -5.31 -3.85
CA ALA A 443 -17.28 -3.88 -3.71
C ALA A 443 -17.78 -3.30 -2.37
N GLY A 444 -18.93 -3.77 -1.88
CA GLY A 444 -19.43 -3.46 -0.54
C GLY A 444 -18.50 -3.97 0.56
N GLN A 445 -17.98 -5.20 0.44
CA GLN A 445 -17.01 -5.75 1.39
C GLN A 445 -15.70 -4.94 1.41
N PHE A 446 -15.23 -4.47 0.25
CA PHE A 446 -14.05 -3.62 0.19
C PHE A 446 -14.26 -2.32 0.98
N LYS A 447 -15.44 -1.70 0.85
CA LYS A 447 -15.80 -0.50 1.61
C LYS A 447 -15.83 -0.75 3.11
N ASP A 448 -16.41 -1.87 3.56
CA ASP A 448 -16.49 -2.24 4.97
C ASP A 448 -15.10 -2.50 5.59
N LEU A 449 -14.16 -2.97 4.78
CA LEU A 449 -12.74 -3.14 5.14
C LEU A 449 -11.92 -1.84 5.10
N GLY A 450 -12.53 -0.71 4.70
CA GLY A 450 -11.84 0.57 4.57
C GLY A 450 -10.88 0.64 3.38
N ILE A 451 -11.04 -0.23 2.39
CA ILE A 451 -10.28 -0.21 1.15
C ILE A 451 -10.72 1.01 0.34
N THR A 452 -9.74 1.69 -0.26
CA THR A 452 -9.99 2.88 -1.09
C THR A 452 -9.50 2.72 -2.52
N HIS A 453 -8.60 1.76 -2.75
CA HIS A 453 -8.05 1.44 -4.06
C HIS A 453 -8.05 -0.06 -4.30
N VAL A 454 -8.41 -0.49 -5.50
CA VAL A 454 -8.33 -1.91 -5.91
C VAL A 454 -7.57 -2.00 -7.22
N ARG A 455 -6.44 -2.70 -7.20
CA ARG A 455 -5.60 -2.99 -8.36
C ARG A 455 -6.07 -4.26 -9.02
N PHE A 456 -6.31 -4.17 -10.32
CA PHE A 456 -6.68 -5.29 -11.17
C PHE A 456 -5.46 -5.79 -11.96
N PRO A 457 -5.40 -7.09 -12.26
CA PRO A 457 -4.33 -7.67 -13.07
C PRO A 457 -4.55 -7.37 -14.55
N ASP A 458 -3.49 -7.53 -15.34
CA ASP A 458 -3.55 -7.39 -16.79
C ASP A 458 -4.34 -8.58 -17.39
N GLY A 459 -5.26 -8.33 -18.33
CA GLY A 459 -6.01 -9.38 -19.04
C GLY A 459 -7.53 -9.43 -18.78
N LEU A 460 -8.08 -8.64 -17.85
CA LEU A 460 -9.53 -8.60 -17.62
C LEU A 460 -10.30 -8.13 -18.87
N GLN A 461 -11.42 -8.77 -19.21
CA GLN A 461 -12.22 -8.38 -20.38
C GLN A 461 -12.87 -7.00 -20.18
N ASP A 462 -13.02 -6.22 -21.25
CA ASP A 462 -13.51 -4.83 -21.15
C ASP A 462 -14.94 -4.70 -20.60
N ALA A 463 -15.80 -5.68 -20.88
CA ALA A 463 -17.14 -5.76 -20.30
C ALA A 463 -17.10 -5.98 -18.77
N GLU A 464 -16.19 -6.84 -18.29
CA GLU A 464 -15.99 -7.07 -16.85
C GLU A 464 -15.34 -5.86 -16.18
N LYS A 465 -14.37 -5.20 -16.85
CA LYS A 465 -13.80 -3.94 -16.36
C LYS A 465 -14.88 -2.87 -16.17
N LYS A 466 -15.85 -2.75 -17.08
CA LYS A 466 -16.96 -1.78 -16.95
C LYS A 466 -17.79 -2.05 -15.69
N LEU A 467 -18.14 -3.31 -15.47
CA LEU A 467 -18.96 -3.74 -14.34
C LEU A 467 -18.25 -3.45 -13.00
N TRP A 468 -16.96 -3.79 -12.90
CA TRP A 468 -16.13 -3.43 -11.73
C TRP A 468 -15.99 -1.92 -11.52
N ARG A 469 -15.76 -1.12 -12.57
CA ARG A 469 -15.65 0.34 -12.44
C ARG A 469 -16.89 0.96 -11.79
N ILE A 470 -18.08 0.52 -12.20
CA ILE A 470 -19.35 1.05 -11.66
C ILE A 470 -19.55 0.60 -10.21
N ALA A 471 -19.41 -0.70 -9.91
CA ALA A 471 -19.57 -1.23 -8.56
C ALA A 471 -18.61 -0.58 -7.54
N LEU A 472 -17.35 -0.36 -7.94
CA LEU A 472 -16.36 0.32 -7.11
C LEU A 472 -16.72 1.81 -6.93
N ALA A 473 -17.17 2.49 -7.99
CA ALA A 473 -17.56 3.89 -7.93
C ALA A 473 -18.74 4.14 -6.98
N GLU A 474 -19.77 3.28 -7.03
CA GLU A 474 -20.93 3.32 -6.13
C GLU A 474 -20.52 3.21 -4.65
N ASN A 475 -19.37 2.58 -4.39
CA ASN A 475 -18.80 2.41 -3.06
C ASN A 475 -17.68 3.41 -2.72
N GLY A 476 -17.35 4.34 -3.62
CA GLY A 476 -16.31 5.34 -3.42
C GLY A 476 -14.88 4.80 -3.50
N ILE A 477 -14.68 3.70 -4.23
CA ILE A 477 -13.41 2.98 -4.37
C ILE A 477 -12.83 3.24 -5.77
N VAL A 478 -11.53 3.51 -5.83
CA VAL A 478 -10.84 3.84 -7.08
C VAL A 478 -10.16 2.59 -7.68
N PRO A 479 -10.46 2.21 -8.93
CA PRO A 479 -9.75 1.13 -9.61
C PRO A 479 -8.37 1.59 -10.08
N VAL A 480 -7.37 0.71 -9.97
CA VAL A 480 -6.00 0.93 -10.41
C VAL A 480 -5.64 -0.07 -11.52
N GLY A 481 -4.98 0.41 -12.58
CA GLY A 481 -4.58 -0.43 -13.73
C GLY A 481 -5.67 -0.62 -14.79
N MET A 482 -6.82 0.05 -14.65
CA MET A 482 -7.93 -0.09 -15.60
C MET A 482 -7.91 0.88 -16.78
N GLY A 483 -6.93 1.79 -16.85
CA GLY A 483 -6.80 2.76 -17.94
C GLY A 483 -8.00 3.68 -18.05
N LEU A 484 -8.14 4.53 -17.03
CA LEU A 484 -9.17 5.54 -16.96
C LEU A 484 -8.93 6.63 -18.01
N ASP A 485 -10.00 7.06 -18.68
CA ASP A 485 -10.07 8.24 -19.53
C ASP A 485 -11.26 9.09 -19.05
N LYS A 486 -11.41 10.29 -19.61
CA LYS A 486 -12.50 11.21 -19.26
C LYS A 486 -13.89 10.55 -19.31
N ALA A 487 -14.22 9.84 -20.38
CA ALA A 487 -15.55 9.23 -20.56
C ALA A 487 -15.83 8.14 -19.50
N LYS A 488 -14.83 7.32 -19.18
CA LYS A 488 -14.94 6.31 -18.10
C LYS A 488 -15.09 6.97 -16.73
N ALA A 489 -14.33 8.03 -16.46
CA ALA A 489 -14.40 8.77 -15.21
C ALA A 489 -15.77 9.43 -15.01
N GLU A 490 -16.32 10.07 -16.04
CA GLU A 490 -17.66 10.65 -16.01
C GLU A 490 -18.75 9.60 -15.70
N GLY A 491 -18.67 8.43 -16.33
CA GLY A 491 -19.58 7.31 -16.03
C GLY A 491 -19.49 6.83 -14.58
N MET A 492 -18.28 6.79 -14.03
CA MET A 492 -18.05 6.44 -12.63
C MET A 492 -18.55 7.51 -11.66
N LEU A 493 -18.30 8.79 -11.94
CA LEU A 493 -18.81 9.90 -11.11
C LEU A 493 -20.34 9.94 -11.10
N LYS A 494 -20.99 9.64 -12.23
CA LYS A 494 -22.46 9.55 -12.27
C LYS A 494 -22.99 8.49 -11.31
N ALA A 495 -22.45 7.27 -11.38
CA ALA A 495 -22.86 6.17 -10.50
C ALA A 495 -22.57 6.49 -9.01
N ALA A 496 -21.40 7.07 -8.72
CA ALA A 496 -21.02 7.46 -7.38
C ALA A 496 -21.95 8.53 -6.78
N LYS A 497 -22.37 9.52 -7.58
CA LYS A 497 -23.25 10.62 -7.13
C LYS A 497 -24.62 10.12 -6.67
N GLU A 498 -25.12 9.01 -7.24
CA GLU A 498 -26.41 8.44 -6.89
C GLU A 498 -26.39 7.64 -5.56
N LYS A 499 -25.21 7.18 -5.11
CA LYS A 499 -25.07 6.27 -3.96
C LYS A 499 -24.31 6.87 -2.78
N LEU A 500 -23.39 7.79 -3.03
CA LEU A 500 -22.53 8.36 -1.99
C LEU A 500 -23.13 9.64 -1.41
N THR A 501 -22.88 9.88 -0.12
CA THR A 501 -23.11 11.19 0.50
C THR A 501 -22.29 12.27 -0.22
N ALA A 502 -22.73 13.53 -0.18
CA ALA A 502 -22.01 14.64 -0.82
C ALA A 502 -20.52 14.74 -0.39
N GLU A 503 -20.20 14.47 0.88
CA GLU A 503 -18.81 14.46 1.36
C GLU A 503 -18.01 13.28 0.79
N ALA A 504 -18.55 12.05 0.87
CA ALA A 504 -17.88 10.86 0.33
C ALA A 504 -17.70 10.94 -1.20
N PHE A 505 -18.70 11.47 -1.91
CA PHE A 505 -18.63 11.71 -3.35
C PHE A 505 -17.51 12.69 -3.70
N ARG A 506 -17.37 13.79 -2.96
CA ARG A 506 -16.30 14.78 -3.16
C ARG A 506 -14.92 14.15 -2.97
N LYS A 507 -14.69 13.43 -1.87
CA LYS A 507 -13.44 12.71 -1.61
C LYS A 507 -13.13 11.69 -2.70
N TYR A 508 -14.13 10.94 -3.15
CA TYR A 508 -13.99 9.98 -4.24
C TYR A 508 -13.62 10.67 -5.57
N ARG A 509 -14.32 11.75 -5.93
CA ARG A 509 -14.08 12.54 -7.15
C ARG A 509 -12.62 13.00 -7.23
N TYR A 510 -12.09 13.53 -6.12
CA TYR A 510 -10.69 13.97 -6.04
C TYR A 510 -9.69 12.80 -6.18
N LYS A 511 -9.91 11.68 -5.48
CA LYS A 511 -9.04 10.49 -5.59
C LYS A 511 -9.03 9.91 -7.00
N LEU A 512 -10.18 9.92 -7.68
CA LEU A 512 -10.31 9.47 -9.06
C LEU A 512 -9.45 10.34 -10.01
N ALA A 513 -9.48 11.67 -9.85
CA ALA A 513 -8.66 12.58 -10.66
C ALA A 513 -7.15 12.35 -10.46
N ILE A 514 -6.70 12.16 -9.21
CA ILE A 514 -5.30 11.79 -8.91
C ILE A 514 -4.91 10.49 -9.61
N GLN A 515 -5.81 9.49 -9.61
CA GLN A 515 -5.52 8.22 -10.26
C GLN A 515 -5.46 8.34 -11.79
N MET A 516 -6.30 9.19 -12.40
CA MET A 516 -6.23 9.48 -13.83
C MET A 516 -4.88 10.12 -14.21
N GLU A 517 -4.41 11.08 -13.43
CA GLU A 517 -3.10 11.73 -13.63
C GLU A 517 -1.96 10.70 -13.55
N LYS A 518 -2.00 9.81 -12.54
CA LYS A 518 -1.03 8.72 -12.41
C LYS A 518 -1.06 7.75 -13.59
N ASP A 519 -2.24 7.36 -14.06
CA ASP A 519 -2.41 6.46 -15.21
C ASP A 519 -1.86 7.10 -16.49
N ASN A 520 -2.02 8.41 -16.65
CA ASN A 520 -1.52 9.17 -17.79
C ASN A 520 0.01 9.27 -17.81
N ILE A 521 0.62 9.59 -16.66
CA ILE A 521 2.09 9.63 -16.50
C ILE A 521 2.71 8.26 -16.80
N LYS A 522 2.16 7.18 -16.20
CA LYS A 522 2.72 5.83 -16.34
C LYS A 522 2.71 5.29 -17.77
N LYS A 523 1.75 5.71 -18.58
CA LYS A 523 1.62 5.23 -19.96
C LYS A 523 2.48 6.01 -20.96
N GLY A 524 3.19 7.06 -20.51
CA GLY A 524 3.88 7.99 -21.41
C GLY A 524 2.95 8.59 -22.47
N LYS A 525 1.64 8.66 -22.18
CA LYS A 525 0.63 9.11 -23.12
C LYS A 525 0.69 10.63 -23.22
N ILE A 526 0.61 11.13 -24.46
CA ILE A 526 0.24 12.53 -24.70
C ILE A 526 -1.23 12.65 -24.28
N VAL A 527 -1.46 13.29 -23.14
CA VAL A 527 -2.80 13.56 -22.62
C VAL A 527 -3.45 14.64 -23.50
N SER A 528 -4.71 14.43 -23.89
CA SER A 528 -5.43 15.47 -24.62
C SER A 528 -5.65 16.69 -23.72
N PRO A 529 -5.58 17.94 -24.23
CA PRO A 529 -5.85 19.13 -23.43
C PRO A 529 -7.19 19.04 -22.68
N SER A 530 -8.25 18.59 -23.36
CA SER A 530 -9.57 18.40 -22.74
C SER A 530 -9.59 17.42 -21.57
N GLU A 531 -8.69 16.43 -21.53
CA GLU A 531 -8.60 15.47 -20.43
C GLU A 531 -7.79 16.04 -19.27
N GLN A 532 -6.72 16.78 -19.57
CA GLN A 532 -5.95 17.49 -18.56
C GLN A 532 -6.80 18.58 -17.88
N ASP A 533 -7.52 19.39 -18.67
CA ASP A 533 -8.45 20.41 -18.17
C ASP A 533 -9.52 19.79 -17.25
N TYR A 534 -9.99 18.58 -17.58
CA TYR A 534 -10.94 17.85 -16.75
C TYR A 534 -10.34 17.42 -15.41
N ILE A 535 -9.13 16.86 -15.41
CA ILE A 535 -8.42 16.46 -14.18
C ILE A 535 -8.15 17.69 -13.31
N ASP A 536 -7.65 18.76 -13.91
CA ASP A 536 -7.30 19.99 -13.21
C ASP A 536 -8.54 20.69 -12.65
N SER A 537 -9.67 20.67 -13.36
CA SER A 537 -10.94 21.21 -12.85
C SER A 537 -11.39 20.53 -11.55
N ILE A 538 -11.20 19.21 -11.44
CA ILE A 538 -11.55 18.44 -10.24
C ILE A 538 -10.59 18.78 -9.09
N LYS A 539 -9.28 18.85 -9.37
CA LYS A 539 -8.26 19.20 -8.38
C LYS A 539 -8.49 20.62 -7.86
N ASN A 540 -8.79 21.56 -8.75
CA ASN A 540 -9.10 22.95 -8.41
C ASN A 540 -10.40 23.07 -7.61
N SER A 541 -11.47 22.35 -7.98
CA SER A 541 -12.70 22.30 -7.16
C SER A 541 -12.42 21.94 -5.70
N GLN A 542 -11.53 20.97 -5.45
CA GLN A 542 -11.13 20.61 -4.08
C GLN A 542 -10.26 21.68 -3.43
N LYS A 543 -9.33 22.26 -4.20
CA LYS A 543 -8.41 23.31 -3.77
C LYS A 543 -9.13 24.58 -3.30
N TYR A 544 -10.19 25.00 -3.98
CA TYR A 544 -10.97 26.20 -3.65
C TYR A 544 -12.22 25.91 -2.79
N LEU A 545 -12.34 24.69 -2.26
CA LEU A 545 -13.51 24.28 -1.49
C LEU A 545 -13.70 25.11 -0.22
N ALA A 546 -12.63 25.33 0.56
CA ALA A 546 -12.72 26.10 1.80
C ALA A 546 -13.19 27.55 1.55
N PHE A 547 -12.75 28.16 0.45
CA PHE A 547 -13.21 29.50 0.06
C PHE A 547 -14.68 29.50 -0.34
N THR A 548 -15.09 28.59 -1.24
CA THR A 548 -16.47 28.54 -1.75
C THR A 548 -17.48 28.17 -0.65
N GLU A 549 -17.16 27.19 0.20
CA GLU A 549 -18.00 26.83 1.35
C GLU A 549 -18.07 27.94 2.40
N ALA A 550 -16.95 28.64 2.67
CA ALA A 550 -16.99 29.81 3.54
C ALA A 550 -17.79 30.96 2.95
N TYR A 551 -17.75 31.13 1.63
CA TYR A 551 -18.52 32.16 0.96
C TYR A 551 -20.02 31.94 1.15
N ASP A 552 -20.52 30.77 0.76
CA ASP A 552 -21.94 30.44 0.88
C ASP A 552 -22.39 30.29 2.34
N GLY A 553 -21.52 29.75 3.20
CA GLY A 553 -21.84 29.46 4.60
C GLY A 553 -21.82 30.68 5.51
N LYS A 554 -20.98 31.69 5.23
CA LYS A 554 -20.79 32.83 6.14
C LYS A 554 -20.55 34.17 5.45
N LEU A 555 -19.60 34.24 4.52
CA LEU A 555 -19.13 35.53 3.99
C LEU A 555 -20.23 36.24 3.20
N LYS A 556 -21.05 35.53 2.43
CA LYS A 556 -22.18 36.09 1.69
C LYS A 556 -23.19 36.79 2.62
N GLY A 557 -23.47 36.18 3.77
CA GLY A 557 -24.30 36.79 4.81
C GLY A 557 -23.67 38.06 5.36
N MET A 558 -22.38 38.01 5.73
CA MET A 558 -21.64 39.18 6.22
C MET A 558 -21.58 40.32 5.21
N LEU A 559 -21.43 40.01 3.91
CA LEU A 559 -21.49 41.00 2.84
C LEU A 559 -22.88 41.63 2.77
N ARG A 560 -23.94 40.83 2.73
CA ARG A 560 -25.33 41.32 2.68
C ARG A 560 -25.65 42.22 3.88
N ASP A 561 -25.34 41.78 5.10
CA ASP A 561 -25.62 42.55 6.32
C ASP A 561 -24.96 43.94 6.28
N ARG A 562 -23.76 44.03 5.72
CA ARG A 562 -23.04 45.30 5.55
C ARG A 562 -23.64 46.18 4.45
N LEU A 563 -24.08 45.58 3.36
CA LEU A 563 -24.76 46.30 2.28
C LEU A 563 -26.11 46.85 2.71
N ASP A 564 -26.81 46.15 3.61
CA ASP A 564 -28.10 46.54 4.15
C ASP A 564 -27.98 47.57 5.29
N ALA A 565 -26.95 47.46 6.13
CA ALA A 565 -26.75 48.37 7.27
C ALA A 565 -26.26 49.78 6.88
N ALA A 566 -25.62 49.94 5.73
CA ALA A 566 -25.08 51.21 5.28
C ALA A 566 -26.13 52.03 4.50
N ASP A 567 -26.42 53.26 4.97
CA ASP A 567 -27.29 54.20 4.25
C ASP A 567 -26.57 54.73 3.00
N ILE A 568 -27.25 54.66 1.85
CA ILE A 568 -26.70 55.05 0.53
C ILE A 568 -26.46 56.57 0.46
N ASN A 569 -27.07 57.34 1.36
CA ASN A 569 -27.08 58.81 1.30
C ASN A 569 -25.99 59.48 2.16
N HIS A 570 -25.16 58.73 2.88
CA HIS A 570 -24.08 59.27 3.71
C HIS A 570 -22.71 58.73 3.25
N GLU A 571 -21.71 59.62 3.25
CA GLU A 571 -20.33 59.34 2.84
C GLU A 571 -19.75 58.12 3.58
N ASP A 572 -19.99 58.02 4.90
CA ASP A 572 -19.55 56.90 5.72
C ASP A 572 -20.21 55.56 5.32
N GLY A 573 -21.49 55.60 4.92
CA GLY A 573 -22.19 54.41 4.41
C GLY A 573 -21.61 53.94 3.08
N ALA A 574 -21.25 54.86 2.19
CA ALA A 574 -20.63 54.51 0.92
C ALA A 574 -19.21 53.92 1.08
N VAL A 575 -18.42 54.45 2.02
CA VAL A 575 -17.12 53.89 2.40
C VAL A 575 -17.30 52.44 2.87
N ASP A 576 -18.27 52.19 3.76
CA ASP A 576 -18.51 50.86 4.32
C ASP A 576 -18.94 49.83 3.26
N LYS A 577 -19.82 50.21 2.32
CA LYS A 577 -20.23 49.32 1.21
C LYS A 577 -19.06 49.01 0.27
N THR A 578 -18.29 50.03 -0.10
CA THR A 578 -17.13 49.88 -0.98
C THR A 578 -16.06 49.00 -0.34
N ALA A 579 -15.78 49.23 0.95
CA ALA A 579 -14.83 48.45 1.74
C ALA A 579 -15.23 46.98 1.86
N ALA A 580 -16.52 46.69 1.98
CA ALA A 580 -17.01 45.31 2.08
C ALA A 580 -16.68 44.49 0.81
N TYR A 581 -16.90 45.04 -0.38
CA TYR A 581 -16.52 44.40 -1.65
C TYR A 581 -15.01 44.30 -1.82
N MET A 582 -14.26 45.36 -1.48
CA MET A 582 -12.79 45.33 -1.51
C MET A 582 -12.21 44.26 -0.59
N ALA A 583 -12.76 44.10 0.63
CA ALA A 583 -12.33 43.09 1.57
C ALA A 583 -12.61 41.67 1.05
N MET A 584 -13.77 41.42 0.43
CA MET A 584 -14.05 40.14 -0.20
C MET A 584 -13.08 39.82 -1.33
N ARG A 585 -12.78 40.83 -2.17
CA ARG A 585 -11.80 40.68 -3.25
C ARG A 585 -10.41 40.36 -2.70
N ARG A 586 -9.95 41.11 -1.71
CA ARG A 586 -8.65 40.87 -1.05
C ARG A 586 -8.57 39.50 -0.39
N LEU A 587 -9.65 39.04 0.23
CA LEU A 587 -9.72 37.71 0.82
C LEU A 587 -9.52 36.63 -0.25
N PHE A 588 -10.20 36.75 -1.38
CA PHE A 588 -10.00 35.84 -2.50
C PHE A 588 -8.57 35.89 -3.04
N ASP A 589 -8.02 37.09 -3.27
CA ASP A 589 -6.66 37.25 -3.81
C ASP A 589 -5.60 36.67 -2.85
N THR A 590 -5.75 36.87 -1.53
CA THR A 590 -4.91 36.24 -0.52
C THR A 590 -5.07 34.72 -0.53
N TYR A 591 -6.31 34.20 -0.59
CA TYR A 591 -6.57 32.77 -0.66
C TYR A 591 -5.89 32.15 -1.88
N GLN A 592 -6.12 32.71 -3.06
CA GLN A 592 -5.55 32.24 -4.33
C GLN A 592 -4.02 32.24 -4.31
N GLU A 593 -3.40 33.25 -3.70
CA GLU A 593 -1.95 33.34 -3.59
C GLU A 593 -1.35 32.23 -2.71
N VAL A 594 -2.04 31.84 -1.64
CA VAL A 594 -1.48 30.96 -0.60
C VAL A 594 -2.10 29.58 -0.49
N VAL A 595 -3.08 29.25 -1.32
CA VAL A 595 -3.74 27.95 -1.27
C VAL A 595 -2.81 26.77 -1.61
N ASP A 596 -1.71 27.02 -2.33
CA ASP A 596 -0.64 26.03 -2.55
C ASP A 596 0.51 26.14 -1.51
N HIS A 597 0.39 27.03 -0.52
CA HIS A 597 1.39 27.27 0.51
C HIS A 597 0.93 26.74 1.87
N ALA A 598 1.90 26.35 2.70
CA ALA A 598 1.62 25.75 4.01
C ALA A 598 1.06 26.74 5.05
N ASP A 599 1.16 28.06 4.81
CA ASP A 599 0.70 29.08 5.75
C ASP A 599 0.21 30.35 5.04
N ILE A 600 -0.96 30.86 5.47
CA ILE A 600 -1.54 32.14 5.02
C ILE A 600 -0.59 33.33 5.21
N LEU A 601 0.26 33.30 6.23
CA LEU A 601 1.19 34.39 6.55
C LEU A 601 2.24 34.64 5.45
N ASN A 602 2.36 33.72 4.49
CA ASN A 602 3.23 33.86 3.32
C ASN A 602 2.66 34.78 2.22
N SER A 603 1.40 35.19 2.31
CA SER A 603 0.78 36.09 1.34
C SER A 603 1.51 37.45 1.27
N LYS A 604 1.73 37.96 0.06
CA LYS A 604 2.19 39.33 -0.19
C LYS A 604 1.04 40.33 -0.19
N ASN A 605 -0.20 39.86 -0.34
CA ASN A 605 -1.43 40.67 -0.25
C ASN A 605 -1.78 41.13 1.18
N LEU A 606 -1.09 40.58 2.19
CA LEU A 606 -1.24 40.94 3.61
C LEU A 606 -0.17 41.96 4.05
N SER A 607 -0.60 43.02 4.74
CA SER A 607 0.29 43.95 5.43
C SER A 607 0.93 43.31 6.67
N SER A 608 2.02 43.90 7.18
CA SER A 608 2.65 43.47 8.43
C SER A 608 1.67 43.47 9.61
N ASP A 609 0.80 44.48 9.69
CA ASP A 609 -0.22 44.60 10.74
C ASP A 609 -1.31 43.53 10.61
N GLU A 610 -1.73 43.21 9.37
CA GLU A 610 -2.69 42.14 9.11
C GLU A 610 -2.09 40.78 9.49
N LYS A 611 -0.82 40.51 9.12
CA LYS A 611 -0.10 39.30 9.54
C LYS A 611 -0.03 39.17 11.05
N ALA A 612 0.23 40.28 11.76
CA ALA A 612 0.25 40.28 13.22
C ALA A 612 -1.14 39.96 13.81
N LYS A 613 -2.22 40.56 13.29
CA LYS A 613 -3.61 40.29 13.72
C LYS A 613 -4.05 38.85 13.43
N ILE A 614 -3.71 38.34 12.24
CA ILE A 614 -3.97 36.94 11.84
C ILE A 614 -3.28 35.97 12.80
N LYS A 615 -2.00 36.24 13.13
CA LYS A 615 -1.24 35.44 14.09
C LYS A 615 -1.86 35.50 15.50
N GLN A 616 -2.27 36.69 15.95
CA GLN A 616 -2.95 36.85 17.25
C GLN A 616 -4.31 36.15 17.31
N ALA A 617 -5.04 36.11 16.21
CA ALA A 617 -6.30 35.40 16.08
C ALA A 617 -6.13 33.87 15.97
N GLY A 618 -4.90 33.35 15.94
CA GLY A 618 -4.62 31.92 15.79
C GLY A 618 -4.93 31.38 14.39
N LEU A 619 -4.98 32.24 13.38
CA LEU A 619 -5.30 31.91 11.99
C LEU A 619 -4.01 31.56 11.23
N THR A 620 -3.33 30.48 11.63
CA THR A 620 -2.08 30.01 11.01
C THR A 620 -2.26 28.66 10.34
N GLY A 621 -1.51 28.38 9.26
CA GLY A 621 -1.58 27.14 8.51
C GLY A 621 -2.25 27.25 7.13
N PRO A 622 -2.50 26.11 6.45
CA PRO A 622 -3.01 26.09 5.09
C PRO A 622 -4.44 26.65 5.03
N VAL A 623 -4.68 27.62 4.15
CA VAL A 623 -6.02 28.24 3.99
C VAL A 623 -7.07 27.25 3.50
N SER A 624 -6.66 26.14 2.87
CA SER A 624 -7.52 25.03 2.49
C SER A 624 -8.18 24.33 3.68
N ASP A 625 -7.62 24.48 4.89
CA ASP A 625 -8.07 23.80 6.09
C ASP A 625 -8.93 24.73 6.98
N PHE A 626 -9.11 25.99 6.56
CA PHE A 626 -9.80 26.98 7.37
C PHE A 626 -11.31 26.71 7.38
N THR A 627 -11.91 26.81 8.57
CA THR A 627 -13.37 26.71 8.71
C THR A 627 -14.07 27.98 8.19
N THR A 628 -15.38 27.89 8.00
CA THR A 628 -16.19 29.06 7.61
C THR A 628 -16.03 30.23 8.60
N GLU A 629 -15.87 29.94 9.89
CA GLU A 629 -15.66 30.93 10.93
C GLU A 629 -14.31 31.62 10.82
N GLN A 630 -13.25 30.84 10.58
CA GLN A 630 -11.90 31.34 10.39
C GLN A 630 -11.81 32.25 9.15
N MET A 631 -12.46 31.87 8.06
CA MET A 631 -12.59 32.72 6.86
C MET A 631 -13.36 34.02 7.16
N GLY A 632 -14.42 33.95 7.95
CA GLY A 632 -15.13 35.15 8.41
C GLY A 632 -14.26 36.07 9.27
N GLN A 633 -13.38 35.53 10.10
CA GLN A 633 -12.42 36.33 10.88
C GLN A 633 -11.35 36.97 9.99
N LEU A 634 -10.84 36.25 8.99
CA LEU A 634 -9.93 36.83 7.99
C LEU A 634 -10.56 38.02 7.27
N TYR A 635 -11.82 37.87 6.85
CA TYR A 635 -12.58 38.94 6.23
C TYR A 635 -12.65 40.19 7.11
N GLU A 636 -12.98 40.05 8.40
CA GLU A 636 -13.02 41.17 9.34
C GLU A 636 -11.66 41.85 9.52
N ILE A 637 -10.57 41.08 9.56
CA ILE A 637 -9.21 41.64 9.65
C ILE A 637 -8.88 42.46 8.41
N MET A 638 -9.14 41.92 7.22
CA MET A 638 -8.84 42.58 5.95
C MET A 638 -9.71 43.82 5.72
N LEU A 639 -10.95 43.79 6.20
CA LEU A 639 -11.87 44.91 6.10
C LEU A 639 -11.33 46.19 6.71
N VAL A 640 -10.61 46.12 7.83
CA VAL A 640 -10.08 47.31 8.51
C VAL A 640 -9.23 48.16 7.56
N LYS A 641 -8.35 47.52 6.80
CA LYS A 641 -7.54 48.21 5.79
C LYS A 641 -8.36 48.56 4.55
N SER A 642 -9.28 47.68 4.12
CA SER A 642 -10.18 47.99 3.01
C SER A 642 -11.07 49.21 3.25
N LYS A 643 -11.42 49.54 4.50
CA LYS A 643 -12.12 50.79 4.85
C LYS A 643 -11.25 52.02 4.58
N THR A 644 -9.99 51.97 4.99
CA THR A 644 -9.02 53.05 4.71
C THR A 644 -8.82 53.23 3.21
N ASP A 645 -8.66 52.13 2.48
CA ASP A 645 -8.46 52.16 1.02
C ASP A 645 -9.72 52.64 0.29
N ALA A 646 -10.91 52.23 0.73
CA ALA A 646 -12.18 52.69 0.17
C ALA A 646 -12.38 54.20 0.37
N LYS A 647 -12.12 54.72 1.58
CA LYS A 647 -12.19 56.15 1.84
C LYS A 647 -11.23 56.92 0.94
N LYS A 648 -10.01 56.43 0.80
CA LYS A 648 -9.01 57.04 -0.08
C LYS A 648 -9.47 57.05 -1.55
N GLU A 649 -9.97 55.94 -2.10
CA GLU A 649 -10.44 55.86 -3.49
C GLU A 649 -11.63 56.80 -3.75
N ILE A 650 -12.54 56.94 -2.77
CA ILE A 650 -13.66 57.90 -2.83
C ILE A 650 -13.16 59.34 -2.78
N ASP A 651 -12.30 59.69 -1.82
CA ASP A 651 -11.77 61.04 -1.66
C ASP A 651 -10.99 61.49 -2.90
N GLU A 652 -10.14 60.61 -3.45
CA GLU A 652 -9.37 60.87 -4.67
C GLU A 652 -10.28 61.07 -5.89
N ALA A 653 -11.33 60.24 -6.04
CA ALA A 653 -12.29 60.37 -7.14
C ALA A 653 -13.10 61.69 -7.06
N LEU A 654 -13.50 62.09 -5.84
CA LEU A 654 -14.20 63.35 -5.60
C LEU A 654 -13.31 64.56 -5.88
N LEU A 655 -12.04 64.52 -5.47
CA LEU A 655 -11.06 65.56 -5.76
C LEU A 655 -10.82 65.70 -7.27
N ALA A 656 -10.59 64.58 -7.96
CA ALA A 656 -10.38 64.58 -9.41
C ALA A 656 -11.58 65.17 -10.17
N ALA A 657 -12.80 64.85 -9.75
CA ALA A 657 -14.01 65.42 -10.35
C ALA A 657 -14.16 66.93 -10.07
N ARG A 658 -13.76 67.40 -8.88
CA ARG A 658 -13.76 68.84 -8.53
C ARG A 658 -12.75 69.62 -9.38
N ASP A 659 -11.57 69.06 -9.63
CA ASP A 659 -10.55 69.68 -10.49
C ASP A 659 -11.02 69.79 -11.95
N VAL A 660 -11.67 68.75 -12.48
CA VAL A 660 -12.27 68.77 -13.82
C VAL A 660 -13.42 69.78 -13.91
N ASN A 661 -14.27 69.85 -12.88
CA ASN A 661 -15.37 70.83 -12.78
C ASN A 661 -14.86 72.29 -12.69
N ASN A 662 -13.67 72.51 -12.13
CA ASN A 662 -13.04 73.83 -12.03
C ASN A 662 -12.31 74.24 -13.33
N GLN A 663 -11.87 73.27 -14.15
CA GLN A 663 -11.15 73.53 -15.42
C GLN A 663 -12.07 73.71 -16.63
N THR A 664 -13.30 73.18 -16.61
CA THR A 664 -14.22 73.24 -17.78
C THR A 664 -15.43 74.14 -17.53
N SER A 665 -15.42 75.34 -18.10
CA SER A 665 -16.51 76.33 -17.98
C SER A 665 -17.81 75.96 -18.74
N LYS A 666 -17.87 74.78 -19.38
CA LYS A 666 -19.01 74.32 -20.20
C LYS A 666 -19.44 72.86 -19.94
N GLY A 667 -18.86 72.18 -18.94
CA GLY A 667 -19.22 70.80 -18.59
C GLY A 667 -20.32 70.75 -17.51
N ALA A 668 -21.23 69.77 -17.59
CA ALA A 668 -22.20 69.52 -16.52
C ALA A 668 -21.46 69.08 -15.25
N LYS A 669 -21.65 69.81 -14.15
CA LYS A 669 -21.08 69.46 -12.84
C LYS A 669 -21.54 68.05 -12.44
N ARG A 670 -20.60 67.11 -12.29
CA ARG A 670 -20.91 65.76 -11.79
C ARG A 670 -21.28 65.84 -10.31
N ALA A 671 -22.39 65.22 -9.91
CA ALA A 671 -22.81 65.16 -8.51
C ALA A 671 -21.97 64.13 -7.73
N ASP A 672 -21.60 64.46 -6.49
CA ASP A 672 -20.78 63.59 -5.61
C ASP A 672 -21.37 62.18 -5.48
N ASN A 673 -22.70 62.06 -5.37
CA ASN A 673 -23.39 60.76 -5.31
C ASN A 673 -23.17 59.88 -6.56
N VAL A 674 -22.97 60.47 -7.74
CA VAL A 674 -22.68 59.72 -8.98
C VAL A 674 -21.26 59.17 -8.93
N ILE A 675 -20.30 59.98 -8.48
CA ILE A 675 -18.88 59.58 -8.39
C ILE A 675 -18.71 58.47 -7.35
N ILE A 676 -19.33 58.64 -6.18
CA ILE A 676 -19.33 57.64 -5.11
C ILE A 676 -19.92 56.31 -5.62
N LYS A 677 -21.04 56.37 -6.36
CA LYS A 677 -21.65 55.19 -6.97
C LYS A 677 -20.69 54.51 -7.96
N GLU A 678 -19.94 55.26 -8.77
CA GLU A 678 -18.96 54.69 -9.70
C GLU A 678 -17.82 53.96 -9.00
N VAL A 679 -17.31 54.51 -7.89
CA VAL A 679 -16.27 53.84 -7.07
C VAL A 679 -16.83 52.55 -6.46
N PHE A 680 -18.04 52.60 -5.92
CA PHE A 680 -18.74 51.42 -5.39
C PHE A 680 -18.96 50.35 -6.46
N ASP A 681 -19.54 50.73 -7.61
CA ASP A 681 -19.79 49.82 -8.74
C ASP A 681 -18.45 49.24 -9.26
N GLY A 682 -17.38 50.04 -9.25
CA GLY A 682 -16.03 49.58 -9.55
C GLY A 682 -15.53 48.49 -8.59
N ALA A 683 -15.68 48.70 -7.28
CA ALA A 683 -15.30 47.70 -6.27
C ALA A 683 -16.14 46.42 -6.38
N ARG A 684 -17.46 46.56 -6.58
CA ARG A 684 -18.37 45.44 -6.84
C ARG A 684 -17.92 44.66 -8.08
N ASN A 685 -17.71 45.33 -9.21
CA ASN A 685 -17.28 44.69 -10.45
C ASN A 685 -15.94 43.95 -10.28
N ARG A 686 -14.98 44.50 -9.52
CA ARG A 686 -13.71 43.81 -9.21
C ARG A 686 -13.91 42.52 -8.44
N PHE A 687 -14.88 42.48 -7.53
CA PHE A 687 -15.24 41.26 -6.82
C PHE A 687 -16.04 40.29 -7.70
N GLU A 688 -16.96 40.79 -8.55
CA GLU A 688 -17.72 39.95 -9.48
C GLU A 688 -16.82 39.18 -10.46
N LYS A 689 -15.68 39.77 -10.83
CA LYS A 689 -14.61 39.11 -11.60
C LYS A 689 -13.96 37.91 -10.90
N VAL A 690 -14.29 37.61 -9.65
CA VAL A 690 -13.88 36.35 -9.01
C VAL A 690 -14.43 35.15 -9.77
N ASN A 691 -15.67 35.22 -10.26
CA ASN A 691 -16.21 34.13 -11.09
C ASN A 691 -15.45 33.98 -12.40
N GLU A 692 -14.98 35.08 -13.02
CA GLU A 692 -14.12 35.00 -14.22
C GLU A 692 -12.79 34.26 -13.97
N MET A 693 -12.33 34.18 -12.73
CA MET A 693 -11.13 33.41 -12.35
C MET A 693 -11.44 31.99 -11.88
N LEU A 694 -12.60 31.76 -11.25
CA LEU A 694 -13.03 30.45 -10.78
C LEU A 694 -13.54 29.56 -11.92
N THR A 695 -14.29 30.12 -12.87
CA THR A 695 -14.90 29.37 -13.97
C THR A 695 -13.88 28.66 -14.86
N PRO A 696 -12.76 29.29 -15.30
CA PRO A 696 -11.71 28.59 -16.04
C PRO A 696 -11.03 27.46 -15.24
N LEU A 697 -11.04 27.56 -13.91
CA LEU A 697 -10.52 26.54 -13.01
C LEU A 697 -11.55 25.41 -12.76
N GLY A 698 -12.75 25.50 -13.33
CA GLY A 698 -13.84 24.55 -13.14
C GLY A 698 -14.33 24.47 -11.70
N VAL A 699 -14.23 25.58 -10.96
CA VAL A 699 -14.79 25.76 -9.62
C VAL A 699 -16.19 26.37 -9.76
N ASP A 700 -17.12 25.96 -8.89
CA ASP A 700 -18.49 26.48 -8.89
C ASP A 700 -18.50 28.01 -8.66
N GLU A 701 -19.32 28.71 -9.45
CA GLU A 701 -19.48 30.16 -9.35
C GLU A 701 -20.11 30.56 -8.01
N ILE A 702 -19.57 31.60 -7.40
CA ILE A 702 -20.17 32.20 -6.21
C ILE A 702 -21.29 33.16 -6.62
N SER A 703 -22.36 33.19 -5.83
CA SER A 703 -23.51 34.07 -6.11
C SER A 703 -23.40 35.39 -5.36
N PHE A 704 -23.39 36.50 -6.08
CA PHE A 704 -23.32 37.85 -5.49
C PHE A 704 -24.70 38.28 -4.96
N PRO A 705 -24.77 38.94 -3.79
CA PRO A 705 -26.01 39.45 -3.21
C PRO A 705 -26.61 40.64 -3.97
#